data_AF-A0A7C9D9E6-F1
#
_entry.id   AF-A0A7C9D9E6-F1
#
_cell.length_a   1.000
_cell.length_b   1.000
_cell.length_c   1.000
_cell.angle_alpha   90.00
_cell.angle_beta   90.00
_cell.angle_gamma   90.00
#
_symmetry.space_group_name_H-M   'P 1'
#
loop_
_entity.id
_entity.type
_entity.pdbx_description
1 polymer ?
#
loop_
_entity_poly.entity_id
_entity_poly.type
_entity_poly.pdbx_seq_one_letter_code
_entity_poly.pdbx_strand_id
1 'polypeptide(L)'
;MADNSEKMVYLHGDLELKIVEARCLPNMDLTTERLRRCFTACDTCTSAHSSHHAPGDQKIKKHHRRIITSDPYVTVVVPQATVARTHVIANSQNPRWHDHFNIPLAHPVVDLEFQVKDDDAFGSQLIGTVSIPAARVASGEHISGWFPIIGPSGKPPKPESALYLEMKFTPCHRNPDFRRSIAGDPEHRGARGTYFPLRKGGSVTLYQDAHTKDDLLPEITLDDDRVYKQGNCWEDICYAISEAHHLIYIVGWSVFHKVRLVREPTRPLPRGGDLTLGDLLKYKSEEGVRVLLLVWDDKTSHSKYFINTEGVMQTHDEETRKFFKHSSVTCVLAPRYASGKLGYFKQQVVGTLFTHHQKCVLVDTQAYGNNRKITAFLGGIDLCDGRYDTPEHRLFRDLNTVFKDDFHNPTFPAGTKAPRQPWHDLHCRIEGPAAYDVLINFEQRWRKATRWREFGLRKRISRWHDDALIKIDRISWILSPMLSVVDDETTVIPGDDPALWVSREDNPEAWHVQIFRSIDSGSLKGFPDTVNIAKAQNLDCAKNLVIERSIQAAYIQAIRSAQHYVYIENQYFIGSSYAWPSYKNAGADNLIPMELALKIASKIRAKERFAVYIVIPMWPEGDPKSAAVQEILYWQGQTMQMMYDIVARELKSMQLTDLNPQDYLNFYCLGKREEIPEESMKEMNQSNGADKVSDSYKYRRFMIYVHAKGMIVDDEYVIVGSANINQRSLAGTKDTEIAMGAYQPYHTWAEKKRHPRGQVYGYRASLWAEHLGMLDECFNNPESLECVRKVNEIAEDNWNRYTAESFTTLQGHLLKYPLLVDADGSLGSLPNQESFPDLGGKIMGAPSPTLPDVLTT
;
A
#
# COMPACT_ATOMS: atom_id res chain seq x y z
N MET A 1 4.12 17.33 48.25
CA MET A 1 3.16 16.90 47.20
C MET A 1 3.98 16.75 45.94
N ALA A 2 4.21 15.51 45.51
CA ALA A 2 4.97 15.24 44.28
C ALA A 2 4.08 15.59 43.07
N ASP A 3 4.70 16.25 42.09
CA ASP A 3 4.13 16.59 40.79
C ASP A 3 3.70 15.30 40.07
N ASN A 4 2.41 14.99 40.15
CA ASN A 4 1.80 13.78 39.60
C ASN A 4 1.19 14.09 38.21
N SER A 5 1.93 14.83 37.38
CA SER A 5 1.63 14.92 35.96
C SER A 5 1.99 13.57 35.32
N GLU A 6 0.97 12.82 34.91
CA GLU A 6 1.15 11.48 34.35
C GLU A 6 2.05 11.55 33.10
N LYS A 7 3.24 10.95 33.21
CA LYS A 7 4.29 11.05 32.20
C LYS A 7 3.89 10.25 30.95
N MET A 8 3.80 10.93 29.81
CA MET A 8 3.56 10.29 28.51
C MET A 8 4.69 9.31 28.16
N VAL A 9 4.34 8.09 27.74
CA VAL A 9 5.26 7.00 27.39
C VAL A 9 5.01 6.56 25.95
N TYR A 10 6.09 6.34 25.19
CA TYR A 10 6.00 5.68 23.89
C TYR A 10 5.92 4.17 24.07
N LEU A 11 4.75 3.59 23.84
CA LEU A 11 4.62 2.13 23.69
C LEU A 11 5.10 1.77 22.29
N HIS A 12 6.39 1.44 22.18
CA HIS A 12 7.04 0.99 20.95
C HIS A 12 7.44 -0.48 21.04
N GLY A 13 6.68 -1.36 20.39
CA GLY A 13 6.85 -2.82 20.49
C GLY A 13 5.58 -3.57 20.13
N ASP A 14 5.46 -4.80 20.65
CA ASP A 14 4.33 -5.68 20.39
C ASP A 14 3.56 -5.97 21.68
N LEU A 15 2.25 -5.78 21.63
CA LEU A 15 1.34 -6.15 22.72
C LEU A 15 0.65 -7.46 22.37
N GLU A 16 1.03 -8.52 23.09
CA GLU A 16 0.24 -9.75 23.15
C GLU A 16 -0.93 -9.51 24.11
N LEU A 17 -2.15 -9.55 23.59
CA LEU A 17 -3.36 -9.22 24.34
C LEU A 17 -4.42 -10.29 24.16
N LYS A 18 -5.02 -10.70 25.26
CA LYS A 18 -6.20 -11.55 25.31
C LYS A 18 -7.32 -10.86 26.08
N ILE A 19 -8.43 -10.65 25.40
CA ILE A 19 -9.68 -10.14 25.98
C ILE A 19 -10.58 -11.34 26.25
N VAL A 20 -10.69 -11.72 27.52
CA VAL A 20 -11.27 -13.01 27.90
C VAL A 20 -12.78 -12.91 28.06
N GLU A 21 -13.24 -12.16 29.05
CA GLU A 21 -14.67 -12.02 29.36
C GLU A 21 -14.95 -10.72 30.11
N ALA A 22 -16.21 -10.27 30.06
CA ALA A 22 -16.72 -9.22 30.94
C ALA A 22 -17.85 -9.79 31.79
N ARG A 23 -18.10 -9.16 32.94
CA ARG A 23 -19.21 -9.53 33.83
C ARG A 23 -20.07 -8.34 34.19
N CYS A 24 -21.31 -8.61 34.54
CA CYS A 24 -22.24 -7.63 35.10
C CYS A 24 -22.40 -6.39 34.22
N LEU A 25 -22.49 -6.52 32.90
CA LEU A 25 -22.77 -5.39 32.01
C LEU A 25 -24.23 -4.92 32.15
N PRO A 26 -24.53 -3.62 31.97
CA PRO A 26 -25.91 -3.12 31.91
C PRO A 26 -26.63 -3.65 30.66
N ASN A 27 -27.97 -3.68 30.71
CA ASN A 27 -28.80 -3.94 29.52
C ASN A 27 -29.11 -2.60 28.84
N MET A 28 -28.48 -2.36 27.70
CA MET A 28 -28.56 -1.11 26.94
C MET A 28 -29.70 -1.12 25.91
N ASP A 29 -30.05 -2.27 25.35
CA ASP A 29 -31.19 -2.44 24.44
C ASP A 29 -32.54 -1.99 25.02
N LEU A 30 -32.76 -2.20 26.33
CA LEU A 30 -33.98 -1.74 27.00
C LEU A 30 -34.09 -0.21 27.04
N THR A 31 -32.98 0.51 27.05
CA THR A 31 -32.96 1.98 26.97
C THR A 31 -33.25 2.47 25.56
N THR A 32 -32.69 1.82 24.55
CA THR A 32 -32.94 2.10 23.12
C THR A 32 -34.39 1.78 22.74
N GLU A 33 -34.98 0.69 23.21
CA GLU A 33 -36.41 0.37 23.00
C GLU A 33 -37.36 1.37 23.69
N ARG A 34 -37.02 1.88 24.88
CA ARG A 34 -37.82 2.91 25.56
C ARG A 34 -37.81 4.24 24.80
N LEU A 35 -36.65 4.66 24.29
CA LEU A 35 -36.52 5.81 23.40
C LEU A 35 -37.34 5.62 22.12
N ARG A 36 -37.25 4.44 21.47
CA ARG A 36 -38.03 4.08 20.29
C ARG A 36 -39.54 4.19 20.53
N ARG A 37 -40.04 3.74 21.69
CA ARG A 37 -41.46 3.85 22.07
C ARG A 37 -41.91 5.30 22.25
N CYS A 38 -41.05 6.18 22.76
CA CYS A 38 -41.35 7.61 22.91
C CYS A 38 -41.44 8.33 21.55
N PHE A 39 -40.64 7.94 20.56
CA PHE A 39 -40.73 8.52 19.21
C PHE A 39 -41.94 8.02 18.42
N THR A 40 -42.37 6.76 18.59
CA THR A 40 -43.61 6.25 17.99
C THR A 40 -44.89 6.74 18.70
N ALA A 41 -44.79 7.32 19.90
CA ALA A 41 -45.94 7.88 20.61
C ALA A 41 -46.33 9.28 20.11
N CYS A 42 -45.54 9.89 19.22
CA CYS A 42 -45.86 11.17 18.58
C CYS A 42 -46.56 11.04 17.22
N ASP A 43 -46.75 9.81 16.71
CA ASP A 43 -47.56 9.54 15.52
C ASP A 43 -48.91 8.92 15.92
N THR A 44 -49.77 9.75 16.51
CA THR A 44 -51.21 9.49 16.51
C THR A 44 -51.94 10.75 16.12
N CYS A 45 -52.31 10.84 14.84
CA CYS A 45 -53.61 11.29 14.35
C CYS A 45 -53.70 11.10 12.83
N THR A 46 -54.30 10.02 12.34
CA THR A 46 -55.29 10.08 11.25
C THR A 46 -56.03 8.76 11.03
N SER A 47 -57.34 8.86 11.25
CA SER A 47 -58.51 8.20 10.66
C SER A 47 -58.53 6.68 10.40
N ALA A 48 -59.53 6.08 11.08
CA ALA A 48 -60.17 4.81 10.83
C ALA A 48 -60.71 4.63 9.40
N HIS A 49 -60.66 3.38 8.91
CA HIS A 49 -61.78 2.78 8.19
C HIS A 49 -61.86 1.27 8.42
N SER A 50 -63.10 0.83 8.61
CA SER A 50 -63.60 -0.48 8.99
C SER A 50 -63.79 -1.42 7.79
N SER A 51 -63.63 -2.73 8.01
CA SER A 51 -64.51 -3.77 7.43
C SER A 51 -64.32 -5.13 8.14
N HIS A 52 -65.39 -5.94 8.07
CA HIS A 52 -65.82 -6.97 9.01
C HIS A 52 -65.37 -8.43 8.70
N HIS A 53 -65.28 -9.25 9.78
CA HIS A 53 -65.52 -10.72 9.96
C HIS A 53 -64.82 -11.76 9.02
N ALA A 54 -64.37 -12.96 9.41
CA ALA A 54 -64.78 -13.93 10.46
C ALA A 54 -63.62 -14.95 10.79
N PRO A 55 -63.77 -15.90 11.74
CA PRO A 55 -62.70 -16.45 12.59
C PRO A 55 -62.13 -17.83 12.19
N GLY A 56 -60.91 -18.14 12.64
CA GLY A 56 -60.32 -19.48 12.53
C GLY A 56 -59.06 -19.68 13.39
N ASP A 57 -59.20 -20.53 14.40
CA ASP A 57 -58.20 -21.30 15.14
C ASP A 57 -57.06 -20.64 15.93
N GLN A 58 -57.24 -20.73 17.26
CA GLN A 58 -56.21 -20.68 18.28
C GLN A 58 -55.14 -21.76 18.04
N LYS A 59 -53.93 -21.35 17.66
CA LYS A 59 -52.70 -22.07 18.01
C LYS A 59 -51.91 -21.26 19.01
N ILE A 60 -51.89 -21.77 20.23
CA ILE A 60 -51.07 -21.36 21.36
C ILE A 60 -49.60 -21.29 20.91
N LYS A 61 -49.11 -20.10 20.56
CA LYS A 61 -47.68 -19.83 20.46
C LYS A 61 -47.20 -19.48 21.86
N LYS A 62 -46.47 -20.42 22.47
CA LYS A 62 -45.61 -20.13 23.63
C LYS A 62 -44.69 -18.97 23.26
N HIS A 63 -44.98 -17.77 23.78
CA HIS A 63 -44.03 -16.67 23.79
C HIS A 63 -42.89 -17.04 24.75
N HIS A 64 -41.86 -17.73 24.26
CA HIS A 64 -40.55 -17.56 24.86
C HIS A 64 -40.17 -16.10 24.63
N ARG A 65 -40.32 -15.26 25.66
CA ARG A 65 -39.70 -13.94 25.70
C ARG A 65 -38.20 -14.16 25.49
N ARG A 66 -37.69 -13.93 24.28
CA ARG A 66 -36.27 -13.67 24.08
C ARG A 66 -35.98 -12.43 24.93
N ILE A 67 -35.23 -12.61 26.00
CA ILE A 67 -34.74 -11.49 26.81
C ILE A 67 -33.75 -10.76 25.90
N ILE A 68 -34.15 -9.61 25.39
CA ILE A 68 -33.26 -8.74 24.61
C ILE A 68 -32.33 -8.05 25.62
N THR A 69 -31.04 -8.21 25.45
CA THR A 69 -29.98 -7.59 26.26
C THR A 69 -28.86 -7.15 25.34
N SER A 70 -27.99 -6.27 25.82
CA SER A 70 -26.80 -5.77 25.12
C SER A 70 -26.06 -6.81 24.26
N ASP A 71 -25.56 -6.34 23.12
CA ASP A 71 -24.68 -6.99 22.16
C ASP A 71 -23.23 -6.47 22.33
N PRO A 72 -22.50 -6.84 23.40
CA PRO A 72 -21.24 -6.21 23.76
C PRO A 72 -20.04 -6.61 22.89
N TYR A 73 -19.12 -5.66 22.75
CA TYR A 73 -17.77 -5.84 22.22
C TYR A 73 -16.78 -4.88 22.88
N VAL A 74 -15.48 -5.13 22.70
CA VAL A 74 -14.41 -4.29 23.25
C VAL A 74 -13.58 -3.71 22.12
N THR A 75 -13.20 -2.43 22.25
CA THR A 75 -12.18 -1.78 21.42
C THR A 75 -11.00 -1.37 22.26
N VAL A 76 -9.79 -1.69 21.79
CA VAL A 76 -8.53 -1.20 22.37
C VAL A 76 -8.19 0.11 21.67
N VAL A 77 -8.03 1.17 22.46
CA VAL A 77 -7.90 2.54 21.97
C VAL A 77 -6.59 3.12 22.50
N VAL A 78 -5.84 3.70 21.58
CA VAL A 78 -4.77 4.66 21.83
C VAL A 78 -5.25 6.02 21.33
N PRO A 79 -4.61 7.15 21.66
CA PRO A 79 -5.04 8.46 21.22
C PRO A 79 -5.42 8.45 19.74
N GLN A 80 -6.71 8.67 19.50
CA GLN A 80 -7.32 8.86 18.17
C GLN A 80 -7.31 7.64 17.24
N ALA A 81 -6.84 6.48 17.68
CA ALA A 81 -6.84 5.25 16.89
C ALA A 81 -7.42 4.05 17.67
N THR A 82 -8.17 3.20 16.97
CA THR A 82 -8.57 1.88 17.47
C THR A 82 -7.60 0.85 16.93
N VAL A 83 -6.84 0.20 17.82
CA VAL A 83 -5.77 -0.74 17.43
C VAL A 83 -6.20 -2.19 17.47
N ALA A 84 -7.29 -2.52 18.16
CA ALA A 84 -7.91 -3.84 18.11
C ALA A 84 -9.40 -3.76 18.48
N ARG A 85 -10.16 -4.76 18.03
CA ARG A 85 -11.59 -4.89 18.30
C ARG A 85 -11.96 -6.38 18.43
N THR A 86 -12.76 -6.72 19.44
CA THR A 86 -13.34 -8.07 19.56
C THR A 86 -14.53 -8.26 18.65
N HIS A 87 -14.89 -9.52 18.41
CA HIS A 87 -16.19 -9.82 17.82
C HIS A 87 -17.34 -9.42 18.76
N VAL A 88 -18.52 -9.20 18.18
CA VAL A 88 -19.74 -8.86 18.92
C VAL A 88 -20.37 -10.15 19.43
N ILE A 89 -20.73 -10.19 20.71
CA ILE A 89 -21.48 -11.31 21.30
C ILE A 89 -22.91 -10.86 21.48
N ALA A 90 -23.84 -11.54 20.81
CA ALA A 90 -25.24 -11.16 20.88
C ALA A 90 -25.86 -11.52 22.24
N ASN A 91 -26.64 -10.59 22.78
CA ASN A 91 -27.52 -10.76 23.93
C ASN A 91 -26.85 -11.35 25.17
N SER A 92 -25.81 -10.67 25.65
CA SER A 92 -25.08 -11.09 26.85
C SER A 92 -24.70 -9.93 27.78
N GLN A 93 -25.00 -10.10 29.07
CA GLN A 93 -24.47 -9.24 30.13
C GLN A 93 -23.15 -9.78 30.72
N ASN A 94 -22.76 -11.01 30.36
CA ASN A 94 -21.52 -11.66 30.78
C ASN A 94 -20.82 -12.28 29.55
N PRO A 95 -20.39 -11.47 28.58
CA PRO A 95 -19.80 -11.95 27.33
C PRO A 95 -18.44 -12.63 27.56
N ARG A 96 -18.18 -13.70 26.81
CA ARG A 96 -16.90 -14.44 26.79
C ARG A 96 -16.32 -14.47 25.38
N TRP A 97 -15.36 -13.60 25.10
CA TRP A 97 -14.77 -13.47 23.78
C TRP A 97 -13.61 -14.45 23.56
N HIS A 98 -12.73 -14.61 24.54
CA HIS A 98 -11.46 -15.34 24.40
C HIS A 98 -10.65 -14.92 23.16
N ASP A 99 -10.74 -13.63 22.79
CA ASP A 99 -10.10 -13.09 21.61
C ASP A 99 -8.63 -12.75 21.91
N HIS A 100 -7.71 -13.30 21.10
CA HIS A 100 -6.28 -12.98 21.13
C HIS A 100 -5.92 -12.02 19.99
N PHE A 101 -5.05 -11.06 20.28
CA PHE A 101 -4.46 -10.09 19.37
C PHE A 101 -2.95 -9.97 19.60
N ASN A 102 -2.20 -9.78 18.52
CA ASN A 102 -0.82 -9.31 18.53
C ASN A 102 -0.80 -7.92 17.90
N ILE A 103 -0.66 -6.88 18.72
CA ILE A 103 -0.87 -5.50 18.30
C ILE A 103 0.48 -4.78 18.24
N PRO A 104 0.96 -4.39 17.05
CA PRO A 104 2.11 -3.51 16.95
C PRO A 104 1.71 -2.12 17.47
N LEU A 105 2.46 -1.62 18.45
CA LEU A 105 2.29 -0.28 19.00
C LEU A 105 3.52 0.57 18.70
N ALA A 106 3.24 1.82 18.31
CA ALA A 106 4.20 2.90 18.19
C ALA A 106 3.51 4.22 18.59
N HIS A 107 2.95 4.25 19.80
CA HIS A 107 2.04 5.33 20.21
C HIS A 107 2.53 6.03 21.48
N PRO A 108 2.55 7.38 21.49
CA PRO A 108 2.70 8.14 22.74
C PRO A 108 1.38 8.10 23.52
N VAL A 109 1.39 7.50 24.70
CA VAL A 109 0.18 7.29 25.51
C VAL A 109 0.45 7.53 27.00
N VAL A 110 -0.62 7.91 27.72
CA VAL A 110 -0.63 7.94 29.20
C VAL A 110 -1.23 6.65 29.74
N ASP A 111 -2.35 6.23 29.15
CA ASP A 111 -3.01 4.96 29.42
C ASP A 111 -3.28 4.20 28.12
N LEU A 112 -3.33 2.87 28.23
CA LEU A 112 -3.95 2.01 27.24
C LEU A 112 -5.41 1.79 27.64
N GLU A 113 -6.34 2.21 26.78
CA GLU A 113 -7.78 2.17 27.07
C GLU A 113 -8.48 0.98 26.40
N PHE A 114 -9.40 0.37 27.13
CA PHE A 114 -10.29 -0.69 26.64
C PHE A 114 -11.72 -0.21 26.81
N GLN A 115 -12.35 0.17 25.70
CA GLN A 115 -13.72 0.68 25.69
C GLN A 115 -14.69 -0.47 25.42
N VAL A 116 -15.54 -0.77 26.40
CA VAL A 116 -16.62 -1.75 26.28
C VAL A 116 -17.84 -1.04 25.70
N LYS A 117 -18.35 -1.55 24.58
CA LYS A 117 -19.40 -0.93 23.78
C LYS A 117 -20.51 -1.93 23.48
N ASP A 118 -21.67 -1.40 23.16
CA ASP A 118 -22.85 -2.13 22.72
C ASP A 118 -23.09 -1.86 21.22
N ASP A 119 -23.36 -2.90 20.42
CA ASP A 119 -23.54 -2.77 18.95
C ASP A 119 -25.02 -2.65 18.55
N ASP A 120 -25.61 -1.46 18.71
CA ASP A 120 -27.00 -1.21 18.32
C ASP A 120 -27.18 -0.92 16.81
N ALA A 121 -28.37 -1.23 16.28
CA ALA A 121 -28.74 -0.99 14.87
C ALA A 121 -28.61 0.49 14.42
N PHE A 122 -28.57 1.45 15.35
CA PHE A 122 -28.44 2.89 15.10
C PHE A 122 -27.07 3.49 15.48
N GLY A 123 -26.09 2.65 15.85
CA GLY A 123 -24.73 3.06 16.18
C GLY A 123 -24.30 2.57 17.56
N SER A 124 -22.99 2.34 17.72
CA SER A 124 -22.45 1.72 18.93
C SER A 124 -22.49 2.65 20.14
N GLN A 125 -22.98 2.19 21.28
CA GLN A 125 -23.03 2.96 22.54
C GLN A 125 -21.90 2.54 23.50
N LEU A 126 -21.25 3.51 24.15
CA LEU A 126 -20.22 3.23 25.16
C LEU A 126 -20.85 2.80 26.48
N ILE A 127 -20.47 1.62 26.98
CA ILE A 127 -20.85 1.11 28.30
C ILE A 127 -19.90 1.67 29.37
N GLY A 128 -18.59 1.61 29.10
CA GLY A 128 -17.55 2.17 29.96
C GLY A 128 -16.15 1.78 29.49
N THR A 129 -15.14 2.26 30.21
CA THR A 129 -13.72 2.15 29.86
C THR A 129 -12.93 1.52 31.00
N VAL A 130 -11.96 0.67 30.66
CA VAL A 130 -10.86 0.26 31.53
C VAL A 130 -9.59 0.96 31.06
N SER A 131 -8.87 1.63 31.96
CA SER A 131 -7.60 2.30 31.65
C SER A 131 -6.46 1.61 32.39
N ILE A 132 -5.40 1.23 31.65
CA ILE A 132 -4.20 0.63 32.21
C ILE A 132 -3.02 1.60 31.99
N PRO A 133 -2.31 2.03 33.05
CA PRO A 133 -1.21 2.97 32.92
C PRO A 133 -0.14 2.50 31.93
N ALA A 134 0.23 3.35 30.98
CA ALA A 134 1.19 3.00 29.94
C ALA A 134 2.57 2.67 30.53
N ALA A 135 2.98 3.33 31.62
CA ALA A 135 4.21 2.99 32.33
C ALA A 135 4.22 1.55 32.86
N ARG A 136 3.06 1.05 33.30
CA ARG A 136 2.88 -0.33 33.76
C ARG A 136 2.98 -1.30 32.58
N VAL A 137 2.31 -0.99 31.46
CA VAL A 137 2.42 -1.78 30.21
C VAL A 137 3.87 -1.83 29.70
N ALA A 138 4.54 -0.67 29.64
CA ALA A 138 5.90 -0.54 29.15
C ALA A 138 6.95 -1.31 29.99
N SER A 139 6.65 -1.62 31.26
CA SER A 139 7.53 -2.41 32.12
C SER A 139 7.76 -3.83 31.57
N GLY A 140 6.83 -4.35 30.76
CA GLY A 140 6.84 -5.71 30.23
C GLY A 140 6.38 -6.77 31.23
N GLU A 141 5.83 -6.37 32.37
CA GLU A 141 5.20 -7.32 33.30
C GLU A 141 3.98 -7.99 32.66
N HIS A 142 3.70 -9.24 33.08
CA HIS A 142 2.48 -9.91 32.68
C HIS A 142 1.31 -9.37 33.50
N ILE A 143 0.39 -8.67 32.84
CA ILE A 143 -0.78 -8.04 33.46
C ILE A 143 -1.97 -8.99 33.24
N SER A 144 -2.50 -9.56 34.31
CA SER A 144 -3.66 -10.45 34.27
C SER A 144 -4.61 -10.18 35.44
N GLY A 145 -5.91 -10.08 35.16
CA GLY A 145 -6.93 -9.96 36.21
C GLY A 145 -8.22 -9.26 35.77
N TRP A 146 -9.11 -9.06 36.75
CA TRP A 146 -10.34 -8.31 36.59
C TRP A 146 -10.10 -6.82 36.81
N PHE A 147 -10.49 -6.00 35.84
CA PHE A 147 -10.40 -4.54 35.90
C PHE A 147 -11.79 -3.91 35.90
N PRO A 148 -12.08 -2.96 36.80
CA PRO A 148 -13.40 -2.33 36.88
C PRO A 148 -13.67 -1.51 35.62
N ILE A 149 -14.85 -1.71 35.02
CA ILE A 149 -15.30 -0.90 33.88
C ILE A 149 -15.87 0.39 34.45
N ILE A 150 -15.31 1.53 34.07
CA ILE A 150 -15.75 2.85 34.54
C ILE A 150 -16.65 3.49 33.48
N GLY A 151 -17.90 3.75 33.82
CA GLY A 151 -18.84 4.42 32.94
C GLY A 151 -18.55 5.92 32.80
N PRO A 152 -19.24 6.64 31.88
CA PRO A 152 -19.04 8.07 31.66
C PRO A 152 -19.26 8.96 32.90
N SER A 153 -19.98 8.46 33.91
CA SER A 153 -20.21 9.13 35.20
C SER A 153 -19.02 9.04 36.17
N GLY A 154 -17.91 8.41 35.77
CA GLY A 154 -16.75 8.17 36.64
C GLY A 154 -16.97 7.04 37.65
N LYS A 155 -18.04 6.25 37.51
CA LYS A 155 -18.38 5.12 38.38
C LYS A 155 -18.69 3.87 37.57
N PRO A 156 -18.54 2.66 38.14
CA PRO A 156 -18.96 1.43 37.47
C PRO A 156 -20.45 1.45 37.07
N PRO A 157 -20.83 1.00 35.85
CA PRO A 157 -22.23 0.93 35.41
C PRO A 157 -23.11 0.07 36.32
N LYS A 158 -22.54 -1.02 36.84
CA LYS A 158 -23.05 -1.81 37.97
C LYS A 158 -21.88 -2.06 38.95
N PRO A 159 -22.15 -2.34 40.25
CA PRO A 159 -21.11 -2.48 41.27
C PRO A 159 -19.99 -3.49 40.95
N GLU A 160 -20.29 -4.51 40.14
CA GLU A 160 -19.34 -5.57 39.77
C GLU A 160 -18.96 -5.58 38.27
N SER A 161 -19.35 -4.55 37.51
CA SER A 161 -19.00 -4.43 36.09
C SER A 161 -17.48 -4.41 35.93
N ALA A 162 -16.94 -5.47 35.33
CA ALA A 162 -15.50 -5.63 35.18
C ALA A 162 -15.17 -6.39 33.88
N LEU A 163 -13.95 -6.16 33.38
CA LEU A 163 -13.38 -6.82 32.21
C LEU A 163 -12.14 -7.63 32.65
N TYR A 164 -12.08 -8.89 32.24
CA TYR A 164 -10.92 -9.73 32.47
C TYR A 164 -9.96 -9.66 31.27
N LEU A 165 -8.74 -9.24 31.54
CA LEU A 165 -7.68 -9.05 30.55
C LEU A 165 -6.46 -9.89 30.93
N GLU A 166 -5.78 -10.45 29.93
CA GLU A 166 -4.40 -10.96 30.04
C GLU A 166 -3.57 -10.24 28.97
N MET A 167 -2.46 -9.62 29.33
CA MET A 167 -1.59 -8.95 28.35
C MET A 167 -0.12 -8.96 28.76
N LYS A 168 0.74 -8.95 27.75
CA LYS A 168 2.18 -8.81 27.89
C LYS A 168 2.72 -7.95 26.76
N PHE A 169 3.46 -6.91 27.11
CA PHE A 169 4.11 -6.03 26.15
C PHE A 169 5.59 -6.38 26.02
N THR A 170 6.06 -6.52 24.78
CA THR A 170 7.47 -6.73 24.46
C THR A 170 8.01 -5.48 23.76
N PRO A 171 8.85 -4.67 24.44
CA PRO A 171 9.47 -3.51 23.81
C PRO A 171 10.29 -3.91 22.59
N CYS A 172 10.26 -3.09 21.53
CA CYS A 172 10.90 -3.39 20.24
C CYS A 172 12.38 -3.80 20.38
N HIS A 173 13.18 -3.04 21.14
CA HIS A 173 14.61 -3.33 21.38
C HIS A 173 14.88 -4.63 22.17
N ARG A 174 13.89 -5.18 22.87
CA ARG A 174 14.00 -6.47 23.60
C ARG A 174 13.45 -7.63 22.81
N ASN A 175 12.64 -7.37 21.77
CA ASN A 175 12.05 -8.42 20.97
C ASN A 175 13.16 -9.15 20.19
N PRO A 176 13.38 -10.47 20.43
CA PRO A 176 14.40 -11.24 19.72
C PRO A 176 14.17 -11.27 18.21
N ASP A 177 12.93 -11.08 17.76
CA ASP A 177 12.54 -11.13 16.36
C ASP A 177 13.13 -9.97 15.54
N PHE A 178 13.46 -8.86 16.19
CA PHE A 178 13.98 -7.65 15.53
C PHE A 178 15.48 -7.45 15.77
N ARG A 179 16.16 -8.41 16.41
CA ARG A 179 17.63 -8.39 16.60
C ARG A 179 18.40 -8.71 15.34
N ARG A 180 17.76 -9.38 14.39
CA ARG A 180 18.28 -9.71 13.07
C ARG A 180 17.30 -9.18 12.03
N SER A 181 17.78 -8.99 10.82
CA SER A 181 16.91 -8.69 9.69
C SER A 181 15.96 -9.85 9.38
N ILE A 182 14.92 -9.57 8.60
CA ILE A 182 14.01 -10.61 8.08
C ILE A 182 14.80 -11.66 7.26
N ALA A 183 15.76 -11.21 6.46
CA ALA A 183 16.59 -12.08 5.63
C ALA A 183 17.58 -12.92 6.45
N GLY A 184 18.06 -12.40 7.58
CA GLY A 184 18.99 -13.06 8.49
C GLY A 184 18.35 -13.95 9.57
N ASP A 185 17.04 -14.22 9.50
CA ASP A 185 16.37 -15.18 10.39
C ASP A 185 16.84 -16.62 10.06
N PRO A 186 17.51 -17.33 10.98
CA PRO A 186 18.01 -18.68 10.73
C PRO A 186 16.89 -19.71 10.48
N GLU A 187 15.65 -19.41 10.89
CA GLU A 187 14.50 -20.26 10.61
C GLU A 187 13.80 -19.90 9.28
N HIS A 188 14.28 -18.87 8.57
CA HIS A 188 13.71 -18.37 7.32
C HIS A 188 12.19 -18.20 7.39
N ARG A 189 11.68 -17.58 8.45
CA ARG A 189 10.22 -17.44 8.67
C ARG A 189 9.57 -16.35 7.82
N GLY A 190 10.36 -15.43 7.25
CA GLY A 190 9.85 -14.25 6.55
C GLY A 190 9.11 -13.29 7.49
N ALA A 191 8.29 -12.42 6.93
CA ALA A 191 7.40 -11.59 7.72
C ALA A 191 6.29 -12.46 8.34
N ARG A 192 6.09 -12.28 9.65
CA ARG A 192 5.19 -13.11 10.46
C ARG A 192 3.78 -12.54 10.50
N GLY A 193 2.82 -13.40 10.83
CA GLY A 193 1.43 -12.95 11.01
C GLY A 193 0.81 -12.46 9.70
N THR A 194 1.09 -13.13 8.59
CA THR A 194 0.61 -12.79 7.25
C THR A 194 -0.19 -13.93 6.63
N TYR A 195 -1.04 -13.59 5.65
CA TYR A 195 -1.95 -14.56 5.02
C TYR A 195 -1.21 -15.55 4.10
N PHE A 196 -0.28 -15.04 3.28
CA PHE A 196 0.58 -15.88 2.45
C PHE A 196 1.92 -16.14 3.17
N PRO A 197 2.38 -17.41 3.24
CA PRO A 197 3.66 -17.75 3.85
C PRO A 197 4.84 -17.33 2.95
N LEU A 198 6.04 -17.31 3.52
CA LEU A 198 7.27 -17.22 2.73
C LEU A 198 7.39 -18.44 1.81
N ARG A 199 7.74 -18.22 0.55
CA ARG A 199 8.00 -19.25 -0.46
C ARG A 199 9.49 -19.34 -0.76
N LYS A 200 10.02 -20.55 -0.85
CA LYS A 200 11.43 -20.79 -1.15
C LYS A 200 11.67 -21.13 -2.63
N GLY A 201 12.94 -21.17 -3.02
CA GLY A 201 13.35 -21.62 -4.37
C GLY A 201 12.81 -20.77 -5.52
N GLY A 202 12.49 -19.51 -5.25
CA GLY A 202 12.00 -18.55 -6.24
C GLY A 202 13.12 -17.88 -7.02
N SER A 203 12.72 -17.03 -7.97
CA SER A 203 13.58 -16.08 -8.67
C SER A 203 12.85 -14.75 -8.79
N VAL A 204 13.58 -13.65 -8.59
CA VAL A 204 13.05 -12.29 -8.72
C VAL A 204 13.92 -11.51 -9.69
N THR A 205 13.28 -10.81 -10.62
CA THR A 205 13.90 -9.75 -11.41
C THR A 205 13.32 -8.42 -10.94
N LEU A 206 14.18 -7.49 -10.53
CA LEU A 206 13.80 -6.15 -10.10
C LEU A 206 13.92 -5.21 -11.31
N TYR A 207 12.90 -4.40 -11.53
CA TYR A 207 12.84 -3.45 -12.63
C TYR A 207 12.82 -2.03 -12.09
N GLN A 208 13.78 -1.24 -12.55
CA GLN A 208 13.76 0.22 -12.49
C GLN A 208 13.15 0.70 -13.82
N ASP A 209 12.10 1.51 -13.74
CA ASP A 209 11.30 1.98 -14.86
C ASP A 209 10.66 0.88 -15.73
N ALA A 210 9.99 1.33 -16.79
CA ALA A 210 9.41 0.44 -17.80
C ALA A 210 10.48 -0.19 -18.70
N HIS A 211 11.62 0.49 -18.89
CA HIS A 211 12.66 0.08 -19.84
C HIS A 211 14.03 0.67 -19.49
N THR A 212 15.12 -0.12 -19.61
CA THR A 212 16.50 0.37 -19.45
C THR A 212 17.35 -0.06 -20.63
N LYS A 213 17.88 0.89 -21.40
CA LYS A 213 18.79 0.56 -22.50
C LYS A 213 20.10 -0.03 -21.98
N ASP A 214 20.68 -0.94 -22.77
CA ASP A 214 22.04 -1.42 -22.53
C ASP A 214 23.03 -0.24 -22.48
N ASP A 215 24.03 -0.34 -21.61
CA ASP A 215 25.11 0.65 -21.41
C ASP A 215 24.65 2.06 -20.97
N LEU A 216 23.37 2.25 -20.61
CA LEU A 216 22.87 3.54 -20.13
C LEU A 216 23.41 3.92 -18.74
N LEU A 217 23.59 2.91 -17.88
CA LEU A 217 24.05 3.07 -16.50
C LEU A 217 25.40 2.36 -16.33
N PRO A 218 26.23 2.80 -15.36
CA PRO A 218 27.54 2.21 -15.12
C PRO A 218 27.45 0.74 -14.67
N GLU A 219 28.52 0.01 -14.93
CA GLU A 219 28.67 -1.37 -14.47
C GLU A 219 28.71 -1.44 -12.93
N ILE A 220 27.94 -2.36 -12.34
CA ILE A 220 27.91 -2.58 -10.89
C ILE A 220 28.35 -3.99 -10.58
N THR A 221 29.46 -4.11 -9.85
CA THR A 221 30.02 -5.40 -9.42
C THR A 221 29.29 -5.92 -8.19
N LEU A 222 28.84 -7.18 -8.29
CA LEU A 222 28.22 -7.98 -7.25
C LEU A 222 29.26 -8.89 -6.57
N ASP A 223 28.81 -9.67 -5.59
CA ASP A 223 29.58 -10.78 -5.06
C ASP A 223 29.99 -11.77 -6.19
N ASP A 224 31.19 -12.34 -6.03
CA ASP A 224 31.80 -13.30 -6.95
C ASP A 224 32.12 -12.72 -8.34
N ASP A 225 32.47 -11.43 -8.41
CA ASP A 225 32.84 -10.67 -9.61
C ASP A 225 31.77 -10.68 -10.72
N ARG A 226 30.51 -10.90 -10.33
CA ARG A 226 29.37 -10.85 -11.25
C ARG A 226 28.96 -9.41 -11.49
N VAL A 227 28.33 -9.17 -12.64
CA VAL A 227 27.83 -7.85 -13.02
C VAL A 227 26.32 -7.82 -12.87
N TYR A 228 25.81 -6.81 -12.19
CA TYR A 228 24.38 -6.55 -12.10
C TYR A 228 23.83 -6.20 -13.49
N LYS A 229 22.69 -6.81 -13.85
CA LYS A 229 22.03 -6.56 -15.13
C LYS A 229 20.69 -5.90 -14.87
N GLN A 230 20.51 -4.70 -15.42
CA GLN A 230 19.24 -3.99 -15.40
C GLN A 230 18.19 -4.77 -16.22
N GLY A 231 16.98 -4.89 -15.68
CA GLY A 231 15.88 -5.57 -16.36
C GLY A 231 15.06 -4.62 -17.23
N ASN A 232 14.44 -5.16 -18.28
CA ASN A 232 13.54 -4.41 -19.18
C ASN A 232 12.08 -4.79 -18.95
N CYS A 233 11.39 -4.07 -18.05
CA CYS A 233 10.06 -4.45 -17.55
C CYS A 233 9.03 -4.70 -18.67
N TRP A 234 8.70 -3.69 -19.47
CA TRP A 234 7.67 -3.82 -20.50
C TRP A 234 8.11 -4.71 -21.66
N GLU A 235 9.41 -4.79 -21.94
CA GLU A 235 9.94 -5.74 -22.91
C GLU A 235 9.78 -7.18 -22.42
N ASP A 236 10.11 -7.48 -21.16
CA ASP A 236 9.88 -8.80 -20.57
C ASP A 236 8.39 -9.14 -20.51
N ILE A 237 7.51 -8.20 -20.16
CA ILE A 237 6.06 -8.40 -20.22
C ILE A 237 5.60 -8.72 -21.64
N CYS A 238 6.11 -8.00 -22.65
CA CYS A 238 5.78 -8.24 -24.06
C CYS A 238 6.16 -9.65 -24.51
N TYR A 239 7.37 -10.09 -24.17
CA TYR A 239 7.83 -11.44 -24.48
C TYR A 239 7.02 -12.49 -23.73
N ALA A 240 6.75 -12.28 -22.44
CA ALA A 240 5.99 -13.19 -21.59
C ALA A 240 4.54 -13.36 -22.08
N ILE A 241 3.89 -12.28 -22.53
CA ILE A 241 2.56 -12.32 -23.18
C ILE A 241 2.63 -13.06 -24.51
N SER A 242 3.67 -12.80 -25.32
CA SER A 242 3.82 -13.39 -26.65
C SER A 242 4.05 -14.90 -26.59
N GLU A 243 4.82 -15.37 -25.60
CA GLU A 243 5.13 -16.80 -25.40
C GLU A 243 4.05 -17.58 -24.63
N ALA A 244 3.05 -16.90 -24.06
CA ALA A 244 1.98 -17.56 -23.30
C ALA A 244 1.19 -18.53 -24.17
N HIS A 245 0.89 -19.72 -23.63
CA HIS A 245 0.16 -20.77 -24.34
C HIS A 245 -1.22 -21.04 -23.74
N HIS A 246 -1.46 -20.70 -22.47
CA HIS A 246 -2.68 -21.08 -21.77
C HIS A 246 -3.41 -19.89 -21.15
N LEU A 247 -2.73 -19.01 -20.43
CA LEU A 247 -3.36 -17.91 -19.71
C LEU A 247 -2.56 -16.61 -19.78
N ILE A 248 -3.30 -15.50 -19.87
CA ILE A 248 -2.81 -14.13 -19.66
C ILE A 248 -3.85 -13.43 -18.79
N TYR A 249 -3.54 -13.23 -17.50
CA TYR A 249 -4.41 -12.55 -16.56
C TYR A 249 -3.80 -11.19 -16.18
N ILE A 250 -4.56 -10.11 -16.36
CA ILE A 250 -4.09 -8.75 -16.13
C ILE A 250 -4.99 -8.06 -15.11
N VAL A 251 -4.37 -7.37 -14.16
CA VAL A 251 -5.01 -6.49 -13.19
C VAL A 251 -4.39 -5.11 -13.35
N GLY A 252 -5.23 -4.08 -13.42
CA GLY A 252 -4.75 -2.70 -13.43
C GLY A 252 -5.73 -1.76 -12.78
N TRP A 253 -5.20 -0.69 -12.19
CA TRP A 253 -5.99 0.49 -11.87
C TRP A 253 -6.47 1.16 -13.16
N SER A 254 -5.60 1.20 -14.17
CA SER A 254 -5.94 1.55 -15.55
C SER A 254 -5.20 0.61 -16.50
N VAL A 255 -5.85 0.26 -17.61
CA VAL A 255 -5.23 -0.45 -18.72
C VAL A 255 -5.62 0.30 -19.97
N PHE A 256 -4.64 0.69 -20.79
CA PHE A 256 -4.92 1.41 -22.03
C PHE A 256 -4.51 0.59 -23.24
N HIS A 257 -5.51 0.15 -24.00
CA HIS A 257 -5.32 -0.79 -25.11
C HIS A 257 -4.39 -0.28 -26.23
N LYS A 258 -4.19 1.03 -26.37
CA LYS A 258 -3.38 1.63 -27.44
C LYS A 258 -1.88 1.65 -27.15
N VAL A 259 -1.45 1.43 -25.91
CA VAL A 259 -0.02 1.53 -25.57
C VAL A 259 0.78 0.44 -26.28
N ARG A 260 2.02 0.77 -26.63
CA ARG A 260 3.03 -0.18 -27.09
C ARG A 260 4.00 -0.50 -25.97
N LEU A 261 4.17 -1.79 -25.71
CA LEU A 261 5.06 -2.28 -24.65
C LEU A 261 6.54 -2.05 -24.99
N VAL A 262 6.93 -2.24 -26.25
CA VAL A 262 8.32 -2.05 -26.69
C VAL A 262 8.38 -0.92 -27.71
N ARG A 263 9.17 0.11 -27.40
CA ARG A 263 9.38 1.27 -28.28
C ARG A 263 10.84 1.37 -28.73
N GLU A 264 11.76 0.98 -27.85
CA GLU A 264 13.20 0.96 -28.09
C GLU A 264 13.71 -0.47 -27.83
N PRO A 265 13.55 -1.42 -28.77
CA PRO A 265 13.85 -2.83 -28.51
C PRO A 265 15.35 -3.06 -28.24
N THR A 266 15.68 -3.82 -27.19
CA THR A 266 17.05 -4.28 -26.90
C THR A 266 17.34 -5.64 -27.53
N ARG A 267 16.30 -6.37 -27.92
CA ARG A 267 16.37 -7.67 -28.61
C ARG A 267 15.30 -7.82 -29.70
N PRO A 268 15.47 -8.74 -30.67
CA PRO A 268 14.54 -8.89 -31.80
C PRO A 268 13.11 -9.19 -31.35
N LEU A 269 12.16 -8.29 -31.66
CA LEU A 269 10.77 -8.39 -31.18
C LEU A 269 10.14 -9.78 -31.42
N PRO A 270 9.38 -10.30 -30.45
CA PRO A 270 8.63 -11.54 -30.64
C PRO A 270 7.50 -11.29 -31.64
N ARG A 271 6.90 -12.37 -32.14
CA ARG A 271 5.76 -12.26 -33.06
C ARG A 271 4.61 -11.51 -32.38
N GLY A 272 4.20 -10.38 -32.98
CA GLY A 272 3.17 -9.49 -32.43
C GLY A 272 3.70 -8.45 -31.43
N GLY A 273 5.00 -8.41 -31.16
CA GLY A 273 5.61 -7.45 -30.22
C GLY A 273 5.60 -5.99 -30.67
N ASP A 274 5.30 -5.72 -31.94
CA ASP A 274 5.12 -4.40 -32.56
C ASP A 274 3.66 -3.88 -32.49
N LEU A 275 2.74 -4.75 -32.08
CA LEU A 275 1.32 -4.43 -31.91
C LEU A 275 1.08 -3.54 -30.70
N THR A 276 -0.10 -2.91 -30.66
CA THR A 276 -0.62 -2.32 -29.43
C THR A 276 -0.92 -3.42 -28.42
N LEU A 277 -0.94 -3.10 -27.12
CA LEU A 277 -1.32 -4.04 -26.06
C LEU A 277 -2.67 -4.70 -26.36
N GLY A 278 -3.65 -3.91 -26.80
CA GLY A 278 -4.98 -4.38 -27.14
C GLY A 278 -4.97 -5.42 -28.26
N ASP A 279 -4.26 -5.12 -29.33
CA ASP A 279 -4.16 -6.02 -30.49
C ASP A 279 -3.36 -7.27 -30.18
N LEU A 280 -2.27 -7.17 -29.40
CA LEU A 280 -1.51 -8.32 -28.92
C LEU A 280 -2.38 -9.27 -28.08
N LEU A 281 -3.20 -8.72 -27.17
CA LEU A 281 -4.09 -9.52 -26.34
C LEU A 281 -5.21 -10.19 -27.16
N LYS A 282 -5.77 -9.50 -28.16
CA LYS A 282 -6.71 -10.11 -29.13
C LYS A 282 -6.04 -11.24 -29.91
N TYR A 283 -4.87 -10.97 -30.46
CA TYR A 283 -4.06 -11.93 -31.21
C TYR A 283 -3.80 -13.21 -30.40
N LYS A 284 -3.31 -13.09 -29.16
CA LYS A 284 -3.10 -14.24 -28.27
C LYS A 284 -4.40 -14.97 -27.93
N SER A 285 -5.49 -14.22 -27.75
CA SER A 285 -6.78 -14.84 -27.47
C SER A 285 -7.34 -15.63 -28.66
N GLU A 286 -7.11 -15.17 -29.88
CA GLU A 286 -7.46 -15.86 -31.13
C GLU A 286 -6.62 -17.13 -31.37
N GLU A 287 -5.38 -17.18 -30.85
CA GLU A 287 -4.56 -18.39 -30.80
C GLU A 287 -5.06 -19.43 -29.77
N GLY A 288 -6.09 -19.10 -28.97
CA GLY A 288 -6.68 -19.97 -27.96
C GLY A 288 -6.20 -19.73 -26.53
N VAL A 289 -5.36 -18.72 -26.30
CA VAL A 289 -4.92 -18.34 -24.95
C VAL A 289 -6.07 -17.69 -24.18
N ARG A 290 -6.27 -18.06 -22.91
CA ARG A 290 -7.30 -17.47 -22.07
C ARG A 290 -6.84 -16.10 -21.55
N VAL A 291 -7.42 -15.04 -22.10
CA VAL A 291 -7.08 -13.67 -21.71
C VAL A 291 -8.18 -13.07 -20.83
N LEU A 292 -7.85 -12.78 -19.57
CA LEU A 292 -8.77 -12.19 -18.57
C LEU A 292 -8.21 -10.88 -18.02
N LEU A 293 -9.00 -9.80 -18.09
CA LEU A 293 -8.63 -8.50 -17.53
C LEU A 293 -9.57 -8.16 -16.38
N LEU A 294 -9.00 -7.74 -15.25
CA LEU A 294 -9.70 -7.19 -14.10
C LEU A 294 -9.25 -5.73 -13.90
N VAL A 295 -9.98 -4.80 -14.51
CA VAL A 295 -9.67 -3.37 -14.49
C VAL A 295 -10.58 -2.68 -13.48
N TRP A 296 -10.09 -1.68 -12.75
CA TRP A 296 -10.94 -0.90 -11.84
C TRP A 296 -12.07 -0.18 -12.61
N ASP A 297 -13.27 -0.17 -12.05
CA ASP A 297 -14.45 0.55 -12.58
C ASP A 297 -14.49 1.97 -12.00
N ASP A 298 -14.02 2.96 -12.77
CA ASP A 298 -14.18 4.36 -12.40
C ASP A 298 -15.63 4.79 -12.66
N LYS A 299 -16.40 4.87 -11.58
CA LYS A 299 -17.81 5.26 -11.64
C LYS A 299 -18.04 6.66 -12.23
N THR A 300 -17.02 7.51 -12.25
CA THR A 300 -17.10 8.86 -12.85
C THR A 300 -16.88 8.85 -14.37
N SER A 301 -16.35 7.76 -14.94
CA SER A 301 -16.19 7.53 -16.38
C SER A 301 -17.48 7.10 -17.09
N HIS A 302 -18.58 6.87 -16.34
CA HIS A 302 -19.87 6.48 -16.92
C HIS A 302 -20.60 7.69 -17.49
N SER A 303 -20.79 7.71 -18.81
CA SER A 303 -21.54 8.75 -19.49
C SER A 303 -23.01 8.79 -19.01
N LYS A 304 -23.38 9.86 -18.31
CA LYS A 304 -24.79 10.19 -18.05
C LYS A 304 -25.31 11.05 -19.20
N TYR A 305 -26.41 10.62 -19.83
CA TYR A 305 -27.19 11.40 -20.79
C TYR A 305 -26.40 11.95 -21.99
N PHE A 306 -25.78 11.08 -22.79
CA PHE A 306 -25.14 11.41 -24.09
C PHE A 306 -23.98 12.41 -24.04
N ILE A 307 -23.41 12.68 -22.86
CA ILE A 307 -22.15 13.42 -22.69
C ILE A 307 -21.07 12.41 -22.30
N ASN A 308 -20.02 12.27 -23.12
CA ASN A 308 -18.83 11.53 -22.74
C ASN A 308 -18.07 12.36 -21.70
N THR A 309 -17.98 11.88 -20.47
CA THR A 309 -17.06 12.40 -19.46
C THR A 309 -15.85 11.49 -19.40
N GLU A 310 -14.67 12.00 -19.71
CA GLU A 310 -13.42 11.39 -19.23
C GLU A 310 -13.51 11.38 -17.70
N GLY A 311 -13.28 10.22 -17.07
CA GLY A 311 -13.38 10.08 -15.62
C GLY A 311 -12.55 11.13 -14.89
N VAL A 312 -12.98 11.52 -13.69
CA VAL A 312 -12.28 12.51 -12.85
C VAL A 312 -10.86 12.05 -12.53
N MET A 313 -10.62 10.73 -12.59
CA MET A 313 -9.35 10.08 -12.31
C MET A 313 -8.54 9.71 -13.57
N GLN A 314 -8.95 10.16 -14.76
CA GLN A 314 -8.22 9.96 -16.03
C GLN A 314 -7.89 8.48 -16.34
N THR A 315 -8.80 7.55 -16.04
CA THR A 315 -8.65 6.12 -16.39
C THR A 315 -9.22 5.80 -17.77
N HIS A 316 -8.73 4.71 -18.37
CA HIS A 316 -9.18 4.21 -19.68
C HIS A 316 -10.06 2.95 -19.59
N ASP A 317 -10.68 2.73 -18.44
CA ASP A 317 -11.40 1.51 -18.08
C ASP A 317 -12.57 1.19 -19.03
N GLU A 318 -13.47 2.17 -19.23
CA GLU A 318 -14.62 2.02 -20.13
C GLU A 318 -14.22 1.89 -21.61
N GLU A 319 -13.20 2.63 -22.05
CA GLU A 319 -12.67 2.51 -23.42
C GLU A 319 -12.08 1.12 -23.66
N THR A 320 -11.24 0.64 -22.76
CA THR A 320 -10.61 -0.67 -22.84
C THR A 320 -11.64 -1.80 -22.79
N ARG A 321 -12.68 -1.70 -21.93
CA ARG A 321 -13.80 -2.67 -21.97
C ARG A 321 -14.51 -2.68 -23.31
N LYS A 322 -14.80 -1.50 -23.89
CA LYS A 322 -15.47 -1.39 -25.20
C LYS A 322 -14.63 -2.00 -26.31
N PHE A 323 -13.31 -1.79 -26.30
CA PHE A 323 -12.38 -2.36 -27.28
C PHE A 323 -12.42 -3.89 -27.33
N PHE A 324 -12.55 -4.56 -26.18
CA PHE A 324 -12.59 -6.03 -26.09
C PHE A 324 -13.99 -6.66 -26.23
N LYS A 325 -15.06 -5.86 -26.23
CA LYS A 325 -16.46 -6.34 -26.16
C LYS A 325 -16.84 -7.41 -27.20
N HIS A 326 -16.22 -7.37 -28.37
CA HIS A 326 -16.49 -8.28 -29.50
C HIS A 326 -15.31 -9.21 -29.80
N SER A 327 -14.43 -9.43 -28.83
CA SER A 327 -13.31 -10.38 -28.91
C SER A 327 -13.47 -11.51 -27.90
N SER A 328 -12.62 -12.52 -27.97
CA SER A 328 -12.52 -13.60 -26.98
C SER A 328 -11.84 -13.18 -25.67
N VAL A 329 -11.24 -11.99 -25.62
CA VAL A 329 -10.69 -11.38 -24.41
C VAL A 329 -11.83 -11.02 -23.46
N THR A 330 -11.75 -11.48 -22.21
CA THR A 330 -12.77 -11.17 -21.21
C THR A 330 -12.29 -10.03 -20.31
N CYS A 331 -12.79 -8.81 -20.56
CA CYS A 331 -12.52 -7.64 -19.73
C CYS A 331 -13.67 -7.36 -18.75
N VAL A 332 -13.36 -7.40 -17.46
CA VAL A 332 -14.29 -7.14 -16.35
C VAL A 332 -13.88 -5.84 -15.66
N LEU A 333 -14.84 -4.90 -15.59
CA LEU A 333 -14.71 -3.74 -14.72
C LEU A 333 -15.11 -4.13 -13.31
N ALA A 334 -14.16 -3.99 -12.39
CA ALA A 334 -14.28 -4.33 -10.98
C ALA A 334 -14.57 -3.04 -10.20
N PRO A 335 -15.82 -2.80 -9.78
CA PRO A 335 -16.12 -1.75 -8.83
C PRO A 335 -15.59 -2.10 -7.44
N ARG A 336 -14.99 -1.10 -6.79
CA ARG A 336 -14.75 -1.19 -5.35
C ARG A 336 -16.09 -1.10 -4.64
N TYR A 337 -16.43 -2.07 -3.80
CA TYR A 337 -17.58 -2.03 -2.92
C TYR A 337 -17.14 -2.35 -1.51
N ALA A 338 -17.67 -1.64 -0.50
CA ALA A 338 -17.59 -2.15 0.86
C ALA A 338 -18.35 -3.48 0.92
N SER A 339 -17.92 -4.39 1.79
CA SER A 339 -18.65 -5.65 2.02
C SER A 339 -20.14 -5.38 2.25
N GLY A 340 -20.98 -6.26 1.69
CA GLY A 340 -22.44 -6.24 1.90
C GLY A 340 -22.86 -6.34 3.37
N LYS A 341 -21.91 -6.67 4.26
CA LYS A 341 -22.07 -6.74 5.72
C LYS A 341 -21.89 -5.37 6.42
N LEU A 342 -21.53 -4.29 5.70
CA LEU A 342 -21.47 -2.90 6.19
C LEU A 342 -22.80 -2.16 5.90
N GLY A 343 -23.14 -1.14 6.70
CA GLY A 343 -24.34 -0.32 6.48
C GLY A 343 -24.35 0.44 5.14
N TYR A 344 -25.54 0.70 4.59
CA TYR A 344 -25.76 1.28 3.25
C TYR A 344 -24.95 2.55 2.96
N PHE A 345 -24.90 3.50 3.91
CA PHE A 345 -24.14 4.74 3.77
C PHE A 345 -22.63 4.48 3.59
N LYS A 346 -22.06 3.54 4.34
CA LYS A 346 -20.64 3.18 4.22
C LYS A 346 -20.33 2.45 2.91
N GLN A 347 -21.28 1.66 2.40
CA GLN A 347 -21.14 1.02 1.09
C GLN A 347 -21.06 2.05 -0.05
N GLN A 348 -21.89 3.10 0.00
CA GLN A 348 -21.84 4.18 -0.99
C GLN A 348 -20.54 4.98 -0.92
N VAL A 349 -20.05 5.28 0.28
CA VAL A 349 -18.78 6.00 0.48
C VAL A 349 -17.60 5.19 -0.06
N VAL A 350 -17.43 3.93 0.35
CA VAL A 350 -16.31 3.09 -0.13
C VAL A 350 -16.34 2.91 -1.64
N GLY A 351 -17.53 2.70 -2.22
CA GLY A 351 -17.63 2.46 -3.65
C GLY A 351 -17.56 3.70 -4.53
N THR A 352 -17.44 4.89 -3.96
CA THR A 352 -17.25 6.14 -4.70
C THR A 352 -15.86 6.73 -4.47
N LEU A 353 -15.20 6.42 -3.36
CA LEU A 353 -13.94 7.05 -2.96
C LEU A 353 -12.68 6.20 -3.11
N PHE A 354 -12.79 4.86 -3.10
CA PHE A 354 -11.65 3.95 -3.09
C PHE A 354 -11.55 3.12 -4.38
N THR A 355 -10.35 2.66 -4.68
CA THR A 355 -10.01 2.03 -5.97
C THR A 355 -9.52 0.59 -5.81
N HIS A 356 -9.47 -0.13 -6.93
CA HIS A 356 -8.63 -1.32 -7.04
C HIS A 356 -7.28 -0.90 -7.64
N HIS A 357 -6.24 -0.88 -6.81
CA HIS A 357 -4.97 -0.25 -7.19
C HIS A 357 -3.82 -1.25 -7.46
N GLN A 358 -4.10 -2.55 -7.38
CA GLN A 358 -3.16 -3.62 -7.78
C GLN A 358 -2.82 -3.53 -9.27
N LYS A 359 -1.53 -3.57 -9.61
CA LYS A 359 -1.02 -3.76 -10.98
C LYS A 359 -0.34 -5.11 -11.08
N CYS A 360 -0.85 -5.99 -11.93
CA CYS A 360 -0.31 -7.34 -12.06
C CYS A 360 -0.53 -7.93 -13.45
N VAL A 361 0.48 -8.66 -13.95
CA VAL A 361 0.37 -9.50 -15.14
C VAL A 361 0.78 -10.92 -14.75
N LEU A 362 -0.08 -11.90 -15.03
CA LEU A 362 0.16 -13.32 -14.80
C LEU A 362 0.11 -14.03 -16.15
N VAL A 363 1.16 -14.79 -16.45
CA VAL A 363 1.23 -15.60 -17.67
C VAL A 363 1.80 -16.97 -17.37
N ASP A 364 1.48 -17.95 -18.21
CA ASP A 364 2.22 -19.20 -18.24
C ASP A 364 3.48 -19.05 -19.11
N THR A 365 4.65 -19.39 -18.57
CA THR A 365 5.96 -19.31 -19.25
C THR A 365 6.65 -20.67 -19.27
N GLN A 366 7.75 -20.78 -20.01
CA GLN A 366 8.52 -22.01 -20.10
C GLN A 366 9.14 -22.39 -18.73
N ALA A 367 8.94 -23.64 -18.31
CA ALA A 367 9.61 -24.25 -17.16
C ALA A 367 10.67 -25.28 -17.61
N TYR A 368 11.25 -26.01 -16.66
CA TYR A 368 12.22 -27.07 -16.99
C TYR A 368 11.56 -28.20 -17.83
N GLY A 369 12.28 -28.69 -18.83
CA GLY A 369 11.79 -29.72 -19.75
C GLY A 369 10.68 -29.19 -20.66
N ASN A 370 9.62 -29.97 -20.84
CA ASN A 370 8.45 -29.59 -21.64
C ASN A 370 7.30 -29.01 -20.80
N ASN A 371 7.56 -28.70 -19.53
CA ASN A 371 6.55 -28.14 -18.64
C ASN A 371 6.49 -26.62 -18.74
N ARG A 372 5.40 -26.05 -18.23
CA ARG A 372 5.17 -24.63 -18.08
C ARG A 372 4.97 -24.28 -16.61
N LYS A 373 5.22 -23.03 -16.25
CA LYS A 373 5.07 -22.48 -14.90
C LYS A 373 4.30 -21.18 -14.97
N ILE A 374 3.78 -20.73 -13.84
CA ILE A 374 3.22 -19.39 -13.71
C ILE A 374 4.35 -18.40 -13.42
N THR A 375 4.35 -17.28 -14.15
CA THR A 375 5.18 -16.12 -13.90
C THR A 375 4.27 -14.93 -13.60
N ALA A 376 4.61 -14.18 -12.57
CA ALA A 376 3.87 -12.99 -12.16
C ALA A 376 4.74 -11.74 -12.32
N PHE A 377 4.14 -10.65 -12.75
CA PHE A 377 4.70 -9.31 -12.70
C PHE A 377 3.83 -8.48 -11.78
N LEU A 378 4.43 -7.72 -10.85
CA LEU A 378 3.71 -6.77 -10.00
C LEU A 378 4.61 -5.59 -9.58
N GLY A 379 4.00 -4.46 -9.25
CA GLY A 379 4.72 -3.24 -8.86
C GLY A 379 3.84 -2.00 -8.97
N GLY A 380 4.46 -0.85 -9.21
CA GLY A 380 3.78 0.44 -9.39
C GLY A 380 3.32 0.73 -10.83
N ILE A 381 3.91 0.05 -11.82
CA ILE A 381 3.64 0.32 -13.24
C ILE A 381 2.35 -0.34 -13.74
N ASP A 382 1.34 0.47 -14.08
CA ASP A 382 0.16 0.04 -14.85
C ASP A 382 0.49 -0.07 -16.35
N LEU A 383 -0.23 -0.93 -17.07
CA LEU A 383 -0.13 -1.02 -18.54
C LEU A 383 -1.00 0.04 -19.22
N CYS A 384 -0.68 1.32 -18.99
CA CYS A 384 -1.38 2.47 -19.54
C CYS A 384 -0.43 3.60 -19.97
N ASP A 385 -1.02 4.66 -20.50
CA ASP A 385 -0.36 5.86 -21.02
C ASP A 385 0.51 6.57 -19.97
N GLY A 386 1.59 7.19 -20.41
CA GLY A 386 2.52 7.96 -19.58
C GLY A 386 3.50 7.14 -18.74
N ARG A 387 3.34 5.80 -18.69
CA ARG A 387 4.15 4.92 -17.83
C ARG A 387 5.43 4.42 -18.49
N TYR A 388 5.51 4.47 -19.82
CA TYR A 388 6.76 4.11 -20.51
C TYR A 388 7.79 5.21 -20.27
N ASP A 389 8.90 4.85 -19.63
CA ASP A 389 10.05 5.72 -19.49
C ASP A 389 11.33 4.89 -19.36
N THR A 390 12.46 5.60 -19.34
CA THR A 390 13.79 5.06 -19.10
C THR A 390 14.51 5.94 -18.08
N PRO A 391 15.62 5.48 -17.47
CA PRO A 391 16.44 6.27 -16.54
C PRO A 391 16.96 7.61 -17.09
N GLU A 392 16.89 7.81 -18.43
CA GLU A 392 17.17 9.12 -19.03
C GLU A 392 16.11 10.17 -18.68
N HIS A 393 14.84 9.79 -18.47
CA HIS A 393 13.72 10.68 -18.17
C HIS A 393 13.61 11.89 -19.11
N ARG A 394 13.55 11.66 -20.43
CA ARG A 394 13.54 12.71 -21.48
C ARG A 394 12.36 13.68 -21.29
N LEU A 395 12.58 14.99 -21.27
CA LEU A 395 11.54 16.04 -21.11
C LEU A 395 11.03 16.55 -22.46
N PHE A 396 11.96 16.79 -23.39
CA PHE A 396 11.74 17.47 -24.66
C PHE A 396 12.17 16.62 -25.85
N ARG A 397 13.06 15.64 -25.64
CA ARG A 397 13.54 14.72 -26.68
C ARG A 397 12.49 13.63 -26.97
N ASP A 398 12.43 13.20 -28.23
CA ASP A 398 11.61 12.07 -28.71
C ASP A 398 10.09 12.19 -28.53
N LEU A 399 9.56 13.40 -28.30
CA LEU A 399 8.12 13.64 -28.17
C LEU A 399 7.31 13.22 -29.41
N ASN A 400 7.92 13.33 -30.60
CA ASN A 400 7.30 12.97 -31.88
C ASN A 400 7.68 11.54 -32.36
N THR A 401 8.46 10.79 -31.59
CA THR A 401 8.94 9.43 -31.91
C THR A 401 8.53 8.45 -30.81
N VAL A 402 9.33 8.31 -29.75
CA VAL A 402 9.14 7.35 -28.65
C VAL A 402 7.89 7.66 -27.82
N PHE A 403 7.60 8.94 -27.61
CA PHE A 403 6.43 9.39 -26.83
C PHE A 403 5.29 9.89 -27.72
N LYS A 404 5.35 9.61 -29.02
CA LYS A 404 4.27 9.96 -29.94
C LYS A 404 3.00 9.22 -29.52
N ASP A 405 1.90 9.96 -29.43
CA ASP A 405 0.58 9.46 -29.01
C ASP A 405 0.55 8.96 -27.53
N ASP A 406 1.59 9.30 -26.75
CA ASP A 406 1.74 8.96 -25.32
C ASP A 406 2.36 10.12 -24.52
N PHE A 407 1.99 11.36 -24.88
CA PHE A 407 2.39 12.54 -24.13
C PHE A 407 1.54 12.64 -22.86
N HIS A 408 2.19 12.53 -21.70
CA HIS A 408 1.54 12.62 -20.39
C HIS A 408 2.09 13.79 -19.58
N ASN A 409 1.23 14.73 -19.20
CA ASN A 409 1.52 15.73 -18.17
C ASN A 409 0.23 16.38 -17.65
N PRO A 410 -0.36 15.85 -16.56
CA PRO A 410 -1.62 16.36 -16.02
C PRO A 410 -1.45 17.61 -15.14
N THR A 411 -0.23 18.10 -14.97
CA THR A 411 0.06 19.36 -14.25
C THR A 411 -0.44 20.58 -15.04
N PHE A 412 -0.38 20.49 -16.37
CA PHE A 412 -0.75 21.59 -17.26
C PHE A 412 -2.14 21.38 -17.87
N PRO A 413 -2.81 22.46 -18.31
CA PRO A 413 -4.04 22.34 -19.08
C PRO A 413 -3.84 21.55 -20.37
N ALA A 414 -4.90 20.89 -20.84
CA ALA A 414 -4.91 20.17 -22.11
C ALA A 414 -4.42 21.06 -23.27
N GLY A 415 -3.58 20.49 -24.14
CA GLY A 415 -2.97 21.17 -25.28
C GLY A 415 -1.54 21.67 -25.05
N THR A 416 -1.03 21.66 -23.81
CA THR A 416 0.40 21.88 -23.55
C THR A 416 1.21 20.70 -24.10
N LYS A 417 2.20 20.98 -24.97
CA LYS A 417 3.00 19.94 -25.66
C LYS A 417 4.36 19.65 -25.04
N ALA A 418 4.80 20.46 -24.08
CA ALA A 418 6.10 20.29 -23.42
C ALA A 418 6.17 21.09 -22.09
N PRO A 419 6.98 20.63 -21.11
CA PRO A 419 7.62 19.31 -21.07
C PRO A 419 6.60 18.19 -20.86
N ARG A 420 6.90 16.96 -21.29
CA ARG A 420 6.18 15.80 -20.74
C ARG A 420 6.58 15.63 -19.27
N GLN A 421 5.79 14.89 -18.48
CA GLN A 421 6.17 14.48 -17.15
C GLN A 421 6.86 13.11 -17.21
N PRO A 422 8.16 13.02 -16.90
CA PRO A 422 8.85 11.73 -16.76
C PRO A 422 8.26 10.90 -15.62
N TRP A 423 8.39 9.58 -15.73
CA TRP A 423 7.75 8.61 -14.85
C TRP A 423 8.81 7.65 -14.30
N HIS A 424 9.23 7.89 -13.06
CA HIS A 424 10.11 6.99 -12.31
C HIS A 424 9.29 6.00 -11.50
N ASP A 425 9.51 4.70 -11.68
CA ASP A 425 8.71 3.67 -11.02
C ASP A 425 9.45 2.34 -10.86
N LEU A 426 8.88 1.46 -10.02
CA LEU A 426 9.47 0.17 -9.68
C LEU A 426 8.50 -0.96 -10.00
N HIS A 427 9.03 -2.06 -10.55
CA HIS A 427 8.28 -3.27 -10.82
C HIS A 427 9.13 -4.51 -10.55
N CYS A 428 8.51 -5.69 -10.52
CA CYS A 428 9.25 -6.93 -10.40
C CYS A 428 8.61 -8.07 -11.19
N ARG A 429 9.43 -9.05 -11.58
CA ARG A 429 9.02 -10.36 -12.07
C ARG A 429 9.28 -11.40 -10.99
N ILE A 430 8.32 -12.28 -10.75
CA ILE A 430 8.36 -13.33 -9.76
C ILE A 430 8.16 -14.67 -10.47
N GLU A 431 9.09 -15.59 -10.25
CA GLU A 431 9.04 -16.97 -10.72
C GLU A 431 9.21 -17.92 -9.53
N GLY A 432 8.54 -19.08 -9.59
CA GLY A 432 8.54 -20.06 -8.49
C GLY A 432 7.25 -20.02 -7.68
N PRO A 433 7.22 -20.59 -6.45
CA PRO A 433 5.97 -20.84 -5.74
C PRO A 433 5.18 -19.56 -5.41
N ALA A 434 5.86 -18.42 -5.17
CA ALA A 434 5.20 -17.14 -4.88
C ALA A 434 4.34 -16.60 -6.04
N ALA A 435 4.64 -16.97 -7.29
CA ALA A 435 3.80 -16.58 -8.43
C ALA A 435 2.38 -17.17 -8.33
N TYR A 436 2.23 -18.32 -7.67
CA TYR A 436 0.94 -18.97 -7.46
C TYR A 436 0.11 -18.30 -6.36
N ASP A 437 0.76 -17.65 -5.38
CA ASP A 437 0.04 -16.81 -4.41
C ASP A 437 -0.58 -15.58 -5.09
N VAL A 438 0.14 -14.99 -6.07
CA VAL A 438 -0.38 -13.91 -6.91
C VAL A 438 -1.55 -14.41 -7.78
N LEU A 439 -1.46 -15.62 -8.33
CA LEU A 439 -2.56 -16.27 -9.04
C LEU A 439 -3.78 -16.50 -8.13
N ILE A 440 -3.59 -17.02 -6.92
CA ILE A 440 -4.67 -17.18 -5.93
C ILE A 440 -5.35 -15.83 -5.67
N ASN A 441 -4.57 -14.76 -5.48
CA ASN A 441 -5.13 -13.41 -5.34
C ASN A 441 -6.01 -13.01 -6.54
N PHE A 442 -5.53 -13.24 -7.77
CA PHE A 442 -6.32 -12.95 -8.98
C PHE A 442 -7.63 -13.75 -8.98
N GLU A 443 -7.57 -15.06 -8.77
CA GLU A 443 -8.74 -15.92 -8.81
C GLU A 443 -9.78 -15.58 -7.74
N GLN A 444 -9.33 -15.28 -6.51
CA GLN A 444 -10.19 -14.84 -5.41
C GLN A 444 -10.96 -13.56 -5.77
N ARG A 445 -10.28 -12.60 -6.42
CA ARG A 445 -10.90 -11.34 -6.88
C ARG A 445 -11.81 -11.56 -8.09
N TRP A 446 -11.40 -12.39 -9.04
CA TRP A 446 -12.19 -12.73 -10.23
C TRP A 446 -13.55 -13.32 -9.87
N ARG A 447 -13.56 -14.32 -8.98
CA ARG A 447 -14.80 -14.95 -8.46
C ARG A 447 -15.71 -13.95 -7.77
N LYS A 448 -15.14 -12.92 -7.12
CA LYS A 448 -15.93 -11.85 -6.49
C LYS A 448 -16.56 -10.91 -7.52
N ALA A 449 -15.76 -10.44 -8.48
CA ALA A 449 -16.19 -9.45 -9.47
C ALA A 449 -17.25 -9.98 -10.44
N THR A 450 -17.25 -11.29 -10.72
CA THR A 450 -18.14 -11.90 -11.72
C THR A 450 -19.47 -12.43 -11.15
N ARG A 451 -19.65 -12.49 -9.82
CA ARG A 451 -20.85 -13.04 -9.15
C ARG A 451 -22.17 -12.34 -9.52
N TRP A 452 -22.17 -11.03 -9.74
CA TRP A 452 -23.40 -10.24 -9.93
C TRP A 452 -24.08 -10.45 -11.30
N ARG A 453 -23.38 -11.05 -12.28
CA ARG A 453 -23.96 -11.36 -13.59
C ARG A 453 -24.89 -12.60 -13.58
N GLU A 454 -24.95 -13.37 -12.49
CA GLU A 454 -25.81 -14.56 -12.39
C GLU A 454 -27.31 -14.25 -12.18
N PHE A 455 -27.64 -13.04 -11.71
CA PHE A 455 -29.02 -12.68 -11.35
C PHE A 455 -29.83 -11.96 -12.44
N GLY A 456 -29.20 -11.59 -13.58
CA GLY A 456 -29.86 -10.91 -14.69
C GLY A 456 -30.42 -11.89 -15.73
N LEU A 457 -31.75 -12.12 -15.68
CA LEU A 457 -32.61 -12.78 -16.69
C LEU A 457 -32.24 -14.21 -17.14
N ARG A 458 -33.15 -15.15 -16.79
CA ARG A 458 -33.18 -16.60 -17.10
C ARG A 458 -32.08 -17.43 -16.43
N LYS A 459 -32.49 -18.15 -15.37
CA LYS A 459 -31.82 -19.27 -14.65
C LYS A 459 -31.38 -20.47 -15.53
N ARG A 460 -31.11 -20.31 -16.83
CA ARG A 460 -30.66 -21.37 -17.74
C ARG A 460 -29.29 -21.14 -18.41
N ILE A 461 -28.57 -20.08 -18.01
CA ILE A 461 -27.17 -19.86 -18.44
C ILE A 461 -26.28 -19.76 -17.18
N SER A 462 -26.39 -20.74 -16.27
CA SER A 462 -25.56 -20.81 -15.07
C SER A 462 -24.44 -21.84 -15.29
N ARG A 463 -23.22 -21.37 -15.60
CA ARG A 463 -21.90 -22.05 -15.40
C ARG A 463 -20.72 -21.39 -16.15
N TRP A 464 -20.96 -20.56 -17.19
CA TRP A 464 -19.90 -20.09 -18.08
C TRP A 464 -18.80 -19.20 -17.46
N HIS A 465 -19.06 -18.50 -16.35
CA HIS A 465 -18.09 -17.53 -15.79
C HIS A 465 -17.14 -18.15 -14.74
N ASP A 466 -17.54 -19.21 -14.04
CA ASP A 466 -16.62 -20.04 -13.23
C ASP A 466 -15.72 -20.91 -14.11
N ASP A 467 -16.16 -21.25 -15.33
CA ASP A 467 -15.35 -21.94 -16.35
C ASP A 467 -14.31 -21.02 -17.04
N ALA A 468 -14.29 -19.72 -16.74
CA ALA A 468 -13.34 -18.79 -17.34
C ALA A 468 -11.92 -18.94 -16.77
N LEU A 469 -11.81 -19.29 -15.48
CA LEU A 469 -10.53 -19.56 -14.82
C LEU A 469 -10.01 -20.93 -15.23
N ILE A 470 -8.75 -20.99 -15.65
CA ILE A 470 -8.09 -22.25 -15.99
C ILE A 470 -7.78 -23.01 -14.70
N LYS A 471 -8.25 -24.26 -14.63
CA LYS A 471 -7.87 -25.20 -13.56
C LYS A 471 -6.51 -25.80 -13.88
N ILE A 472 -5.45 -25.08 -13.51
CA ILE A 472 -4.06 -25.42 -13.87
C ILE A 472 -3.64 -26.80 -13.33
N ASP A 473 -4.23 -27.24 -12.21
CA ASP A 473 -4.05 -28.57 -11.60
C ASP A 473 -4.50 -29.73 -12.51
N ARG A 474 -5.38 -29.45 -13.48
CA ARG A 474 -5.87 -30.44 -14.45
C ARG A 474 -5.00 -30.55 -15.69
N ILE A 475 -4.00 -29.68 -15.84
CA ILE A 475 -3.10 -29.63 -16.99
C ILE A 475 -1.75 -30.18 -16.54
N SER A 476 -1.48 -31.45 -16.86
CA SER A 476 -0.32 -32.19 -16.30
C SER A 476 1.05 -31.61 -16.65
N TRP A 477 1.14 -30.77 -17.68
CA TRP A 477 2.37 -30.11 -18.10
C TRP A 477 2.46 -28.65 -17.61
N ILE A 478 1.50 -28.15 -16.83
CA ILE A 478 1.65 -26.91 -16.06
C ILE A 478 1.98 -27.32 -14.63
N LEU A 479 3.14 -26.91 -14.14
CA LEU A 479 3.51 -27.09 -12.75
C LEU A 479 2.47 -26.40 -11.87
N SER A 480 1.96 -27.10 -10.85
CA SER A 480 0.93 -26.58 -9.96
C SER A 480 1.14 -27.12 -8.56
N PRO A 481 0.82 -26.33 -7.51
CA PRO A 481 0.93 -26.80 -6.14
C PRO A 481 -0.07 -27.92 -5.90
N MET A 482 0.25 -28.86 -4.99
CA MET A 482 -0.75 -29.82 -4.51
C MET A 482 -1.91 -29.09 -3.83
N LEU A 483 -3.03 -28.95 -4.54
CA LEU A 483 -4.23 -28.33 -4.00
C LEU A 483 -4.84 -29.20 -2.90
N SER A 484 -4.96 -28.66 -1.69
CA SER A 484 -5.87 -29.17 -0.68
C SER A 484 -7.30 -28.73 -1.06
N VAL A 485 -8.05 -29.56 -1.78
CA VAL A 485 -9.48 -29.35 -1.99
C VAL A 485 -10.21 -29.58 -0.68
N VAL A 486 -11.07 -28.65 -0.23
CA VAL A 486 -12.28 -28.98 0.55
C VAL A 486 -13.41 -27.99 0.23
N ASP A 487 -14.63 -28.52 0.23
CA ASP A 487 -15.95 -27.86 0.12
C ASP A 487 -16.13 -26.59 0.97
N ASP A 488 -17.08 -25.74 0.54
CA ASP A 488 -17.59 -24.51 1.18
C ASP A 488 -16.68 -23.27 1.17
N GLU A 489 -16.61 -22.61 0.01
CA GLU A 489 -16.37 -21.17 -0.23
C GLU A 489 -15.07 -20.50 0.30
N THR A 490 -14.28 -21.18 1.13
CA THR A 490 -13.04 -20.67 1.76
C THR A 490 -11.80 -21.17 1.02
N THR A 491 -10.82 -20.28 0.79
CA THR A 491 -9.54 -20.63 0.16
C THR A 491 -8.56 -21.12 1.22
N VAL A 492 -8.00 -22.31 1.01
CA VAL A 492 -6.86 -22.81 1.78
C VAL A 492 -5.58 -22.45 1.04
N ILE A 493 -4.63 -21.85 1.75
CA ILE A 493 -3.33 -21.51 1.18
C ILE A 493 -2.44 -22.76 1.22
N PRO A 494 -1.91 -23.22 0.07
CA PRO A 494 -1.05 -24.40 0.04
C PRO A 494 0.27 -24.12 0.77
N GLY A 495 0.86 -25.17 1.34
CA GLY A 495 2.23 -25.11 1.89
C GLY A 495 3.27 -24.88 0.79
N ASP A 496 4.53 -24.67 1.17
CA ASP A 496 5.62 -24.55 0.19
C ASP A 496 5.83 -25.88 -0.55
N ASP A 497 6.01 -25.82 -1.87
CA ASP A 497 6.11 -27.00 -2.74
C ASP A 497 7.42 -26.96 -3.53
N PRO A 498 8.42 -27.80 -3.17
CA PRO A 498 9.70 -27.88 -3.88
C PRO A 498 9.58 -28.24 -5.37
N ALA A 499 8.48 -28.83 -5.82
CA ALA A 499 8.26 -29.10 -7.24
C ALA A 499 8.09 -27.82 -8.08
N LEU A 500 7.76 -26.70 -7.43
CA LEU A 500 7.61 -25.39 -8.06
C LEU A 500 8.89 -24.55 -8.00
N TRP A 501 9.96 -25.04 -7.39
CA TRP A 501 11.22 -24.32 -7.30
C TRP A 501 11.84 -24.14 -8.68
N VAL A 502 12.15 -22.88 -9.02
CA VAL A 502 12.86 -22.52 -10.25
C VAL A 502 14.37 -22.44 -10.02
N SER A 503 14.78 -22.44 -8.76
CA SER A 503 16.16 -22.47 -8.32
C SER A 503 16.30 -23.49 -7.19
N ARG A 504 17.38 -24.27 -7.19
CA ARG A 504 17.67 -25.17 -6.08
C ARG A 504 17.99 -24.36 -4.83
N GLU A 505 17.69 -24.91 -3.64
CA GLU A 505 17.94 -24.20 -2.38
C GLU A 505 19.43 -23.93 -2.16
N ASP A 506 20.34 -24.71 -2.74
CA ASP A 506 21.80 -24.51 -2.68
C ASP A 506 22.35 -23.49 -3.69
N ASN A 507 21.51 -22.95 -4.57
CA ASN A 507 21.92 -21.94 -5.54
C ASN A 507 22.04 -20.56 -4.84
N PRO A 508 23.22 -19.91 -4.87
CA PRO A 508 23.42 -18.57 -4.33
C PRO A 508 22.43 -17.52 -4.85
N GLU A 509 21.94 -17.70 -6.09
CA GLU A 509 20.97 -16.80 -6.73
C GLU A 509 19.50 -17.12 -6.40
N ALA A 510 19.22 -18.14 -5.59
CA ALA A 510 17.85 -18.44 -5.18
C ALA A 510 17.25 -17.26 -4.39
N TRP A 511 15.94 -17.09 -4.52
CA TRP A 511 15.18 -16.10 -3.77
C TRP A 511 14.19 -16.77 -2.83
N HIS A 512 13.99 -16.12 -1.68
CA HIS A 512 12.83 -16.34 -0.83
C HIS A 512 11.89 -15.16 -0.99
N VAL A 513 10.61 -15.43 -1.28
CA VAL A 513 9.63 -14.42 -1.70
C VAL A 513 8.34 -14.63 -0.92
N GLN A 514 7.75 -13.54 -0.45
CA GLN A 514 6.47 -13.54 0.25
C GLN A 514 5.53 -12.49 -0.35
N ILE A 515 4.27 -12.86 -0.54
CA ILE A 515 3.24 -11.95 -1.08
C ILE A 515 2.47 -11.31 0.07
N PHE A 516 2.22 -10.01 -0.05
CA PHE A 516 1.46 -9.21 0.90
C PHE A 516 0.33 -8.45 0.19
N ARG A 517 -0.75 -8.18 0.91
CA ARG A 517 -1.91 -7.43 0.40
C ARG A 517 -2.48 -6.46 1.43
N SER A 518 -3.14 -5.45 0.89
CA SER A 518 -4.17 -4.69 1.57
C SER A 518 -5.47 -5.02 0.86
N ILE A 519 -6.35 -5.80 1.47
CA ILE A 519 -7.62 -6.22 0.85
C ILE A 519 -8.63 -6.64 1.90
N ASP A 520 -9.91 -6.62 1.56
CA ASP A 520 -10.97 -7.10 2.42
C ASP A 520 -11.94 -8.06 1.71
N SER A 521 -12.76 -8.75 2.50
CA SER A 521 -13.83 -9.67 2.04
C SER A 521 -14.89 -9.00 1.13
N GLY A 522 -14.90 -7.67 1.01
CA GLY A 522 -15.68 -6.93 0.02
C GLY A 522 -15.12 -7.03 -1.40
N SER A 523 -13.82 -7.29 -1.54
CA SER A 523 -13.09 -7.31 -2.82
C SER A 523 -12.69 -8.70 -3.31
N LEU A 524 -12.91 -9.74 -2.51
CA LEU A 524 -12.57 -11.11 -2.88
C LEU A 524 -13.57 -12.15 -2.36
N LYS A 525 -13.53 -13.37 -2.92
CA LYS A 525 -14.17 -14.59 -2.40
C LYS A 525 -13.06 -15.55 -1.96
N GLY A 526 -13.24 -16.23 -0.82
CA GLY A 526 -12.24 -17.15 -0.28
C GLY A 526 -11.81 -16.86 1.15
N PHE A 527 -12.15 -15.70 1.72
CA PHE A 527 -11.95 -15.48 3.15
C PHE A 527 -12.96 -16.27 3.98
N PRO A 528 -12.55 -16.82 5.14
CA PRO A 528 -13.43 -17.56 6.02
C PRO A 528 -14.50 -16.66 6.64
N ASP A 529 -15.71 -17.18 6.84
CA ASP A 529 -16.80 -16.43 7.46
C ASP A 529 -16.74 -16.39 9.01
N THR A 530 -16.00 -17.32 9.62
CA THR A 530 -15.84 -17.41 11.07
C THR A 530 -14.55 -16.74 11.55
N VAL A 531 -14.68 -15.88 12.57
CA VAL A 531 -13.59 -15.09 13.17
C VAL A 531 -12.40 -15.96 13.60
N ASN A 532 -12.63 -17.12 14.21
CA ASN A 532 -11.55 -17.99 14.67
C ASN A 532 -10.69 -18.52 13.52
N ILE A 533 -11.30 -18.87 12.38
CA ILE A 533 -10.58 -19.33 11.20
C ILE A 533 -9.85 -18.16 10.54
N ALA A 534 -10.49 -16.97 10.46
CA ALA A 534 -9.84 -15.77 9.95
C ALA A 534 -8.57 -15.42 10.73
N LYS A 535 -8.66 -15.42 12.07
CA LYS A 535 -7.49 -15.18 12.94
C LYS A 535 -6.41 -16.23 12.79
N ALA A 536 -6.77 -17.52 12.64
CA ALA A 536 -5.82 -18.59 12.39
C ALA A 536 -5.08 -18.44 11.04
N GLN A 537 -5.66 -17.70 10.10
CA GLN A 537 -5.05 -17.32 8.82
C GLN A 537 -4.41 -15.93 8.86
N ASN A 538 -4.19 -15.36 10.05
CA ASN A 538 -3.62 -14.02 10.26
C ASN A 538 -4.43 -12.88 9.60
N LEU A 539 -5.76 -13.00 9.60
CA LEU A 539 -6.67 -11.97 9.10
C LEU A 539 -7.37 -11.25 10.26
N ASP A 540 -7.52 -9.93 10.10
CA ASP A 540 -8.26 -9.08 11.03
C ASP A 540 -9.77 -9.18 10.78
N CYS A 541 -10.56 -9.06 11.83
CA CYS A 541 -12.02 -9.04 11.75
C CYS A 541 -12.58 -7.76 12.38
N ALA A 542 -13.30 -6.94 11.60
CA ALA A 542 -13.94 -5.73 12.09
C ALA A 542 -15.33 -5.54 11.48
N LYS A 543 -16.38 -5.36 12.30
CA LYS A 543 -17.77 -5.08 11.84
C LYS A 543 -18.23 -6.02 10.71
N ASN A 544 -18.02 -7.32 10.88
CA ASN A 544 -18.33 -8.38 9.92
C ASN A 544 -17.51 -8.36 8.61
N LEU A 545 -16.44 -7.57 8.55
CA LEU A 545 -15.47 -7.53 7.47
C LEU A 545 -14.21 -8.29 7.89
N VAL A 546 -13.79 -9.26 7.08
CA VAL A 546 -12.44 -9.85 7.17
C VAL A 546 -11.50 -9.01 6.34
N ILE A 547 -10.37 -8.62 6.93
CA ILE A 547 -9.42 -7.64 6.41
C ILE A 547 -8.02 -8.24 6.46
N GLU A 548 -7.26 -8.08 5.38
CA GLU A 548 -5.83 -8.34 5.34
C GLU A 548 -5.08 -7.00 5.26
N ARG A 549 -4.09 -6.83 6.14
CA ARG A 549 -3.21 -5.65 6.23
C ARG A 549 -1.73 -6.07 6.24
N SER A 550 -1.43 -7.18 5.55
CA SER A 550 -0.11 -7.81 5.58
C SER A 550 0.98 -6.92 4.97
N ILE A 551 0.64 -5.98 4.08
CA ILE A 551 1.60 -4.96 3.59
C ILE A 551 2.07 -4.07 4.74
N GLN A 552 1.16 -3.49 5.52
CA GLN A 552 1.54 -2.64 6.66
C GLN A 552 2.37 -3.44 7.67
N ALA A 553 1.98 -4.68 7.95
CA ALA A 553 2.72 -5.57 8.86
C ALA A 553 4.14 -5.86 8.37
N ALA A 554 4.32 -6.11 7.06
CA ALA A 554 5.63 -6.36 6.45
C ALA A 554 6.54 -5.13 6.50
N TYR A 555 6.01 -3.94 6.20
CA TYR A 555 6.76 -2.68 6.35
C TYR A 555 7.21 -2.47 7.80
N ILE A 556 6.31 -2.63 8.78
CA ILE A 556 6.65 -2.48 10.21
C ILE A 556 7.77 -3.44 10.60
N GLN A 557 7.64 -4.73 10.26
CA GLN A 557 8.65 -5.73 10.60
C GLN A 557 9.99 -5.46 9.93
N ALA A 558 10.00 -5.04 8.67
CA ALA A 558 11.22 -4.71 7.95
C ALA A 558 11.94 -3.50 8.59
N ILE A 559 11.20 -2.43 8.91
CA ILE A 559 11.74 -1.25 9.58
C ILE A 559 12.27 -1.60 10.97
N ARG A 560 11.50 -2.34 11.77
CA ARG A 560 11.92 -2.75 13.12
C ARG A 560 13.15 -3.65 13.10
N SER A 561 13.32 -4.45 12.06
CA SER A 561 14.46 -5.36 11.91
C SER A 561 15.70 -4.71 11.30
N ALA A 562 15.56 -3.51 10.70
CA ALA A 562 16.66 -2.78 10.06
C ALA A 562 17.80 -2.44 11.03
N GLN A 563 19.04 -2.64 10.57
CA GLN A 563 20.26 -2.48 11.35
C GLN A 563 21.18 -1.37 10.84
N HIS A 564 21.25 -1.14 9.54
CA HIS A 564 22.19 -0.22 8.88
C HIS A 564 21.45 0.97 8.26
N TYR A 565 20.54 0.74 7.33
CA TYR A 565 19.82 1.82 6.66
C TYR A 565 18.50 1.37 6.04
N VAL A 566 17.65 2.34 5.73
CA VAL A 566 16.42 2.14 4.97
C VAL A 566 16.38 3.12 3.80
N TYR A 567 16.12 2.62 2.60
CA TYR A 567 15.91 3.41 1.39
C TYR A 567 14.48 3.20 0.88
N ILE A 568 13.72 4.27 0.73
CA ILE A 568 12.31 4.25 0.32
C ILE A 568 12.15 5.14 -0.91
N GLU A 569 11.45 4.62 -1.91
CA GLU A 569 10.89 5.43 -2.98
C GLU A 569 9.38 5.26 -2.96
N ASN A 570 8.63 6.35 -2.80
CA ASN A 570 7.18 6.28 -2.69
C ASN A 570 6.48 7.52 -3.26
N GLN A 571 5.36 7.31 -3.94
CA GLN A 571 4.51 8.42 -4.42
C GLN A 571 3.93 9.28 -3.30
N TYR A 572 3.62 8.68 -2.14
CA TYR A 572 3.11 9.41 -0.98
C TYR A 572 3.88 9.02 0.27
N PHE A 573 4.04 9.97 1.19
CA PHE A 573 4.62 9.72 2.49
C PHE A 573 3.83 10.45 3.59
N ILE A 574 2.73 9.83 4.00
CA ILE A 574 1.74 10.37 4.94
C ILE A 574 1.35 9.29 5.96
N GLY A 575 1.39 9.62 7.24
CA GLY A 575 0.94 8.69 8.27
C GLY A 575 1.24 9.10 9.68
N SER A 576 0.80 8.25 10.60
CA SER A 576 0.91 8.44 12.05
C SER A 576 0.29 9.76 12.53
N SER A 577 -0.88 10.13 11.97
CA SER A 577 -1.49 11.44 12.23
C SER A 577 -1.75 11.72 13.70
N TYR A 578 -2.02 10.68 14.49
CA TYR A 578 -2.17 10.78 15.95
C TYR A 578 -1.01 11.49 16.66
N ALA A 579 0.18 11.53 16.05
CA ALA A 579 1.37 12.19 16.59
C ALA A 579 1.78 13.47 15.84
N TRP A 580 1.03 13.91 14.83
CA TRP A 580 1.28 15.18 14.15
C TRP A 580 1.22 16.37 15.12
N PRO A 581 1.97 17.46 14.86
CA PRO A 581 1.94 18.64 15.73
C PRO A 581 0.56 19.33 15.71
N SER A 582 -0.15 19.25 14.58
CA SER A 582 -1.53 19.72 14.43
C SER A 582 -2.38 18.71 13.64
N TYR A 583 -3.70 18.87 13.61
CA TYR A 583 -4.62 17.99 12.85
C TYR A 583 -4.51 16.49 13.17
N LYS A 584 -4.34 16.15 14.45
CA LYS A 584 -4.07 14.77 14.85
C LYS A 584 -5.17 13.77 14.42
N ASN A 585 -6.42 14.23 14.36
CA ASN A 585 -7.60 13.43 14.04
C ASN A 585 -7.82 13.15 12.54
N ALA A 586 -6.84 13.40 11.67
CA ALA A 586 -6.98 13.21 10.21
C ALA A 586 -7.24 11.74 9.80
N GLY A 587 -7.00 10.78 10.70
CA GLY A 587 -7.28 9.36 10.49
C GLY A 587 -6.25 8.63 9.62
N ALA A 588 -5.04 9.18 9.50
CA ALA A 588 -3.91 8.55 8.84
C ALA A 588 -3.10 7.69 9.83
N ASP A 589 -3.73 6.64 10.36
CA ASP A 589 -3.25 5.86 11.50
C ASP A 589 -2.15 4.83 11.18
N ASN A 590 -1.68 4.73 9.93
CA ASN A 590 -0.59 3.82 9.59
C ASN A 590 0.69 4.18 10.38
N LEU A 591 1.47 3.15 10.74
CA LEU A 591 2.60 3.30 11.67
C LEU A 591 3.94 3.61 10.98
N ILE A 592 3.98 3.67 9.65
CA ILE A 592 5.26 3.63 8.91
C ILE A 592 6.16 4.84 9.24
N PRO A 593 5.68 6.10 9.19
CA PRO A 593 6.51 7.25 9.55
C PRO A 593 7.01 7.22 11.00
N MET A 594 6.15 6.82 11.94
CA MET A 594 6.50 6.72 13.36
C MET A 594 7.51 5.61 13.63
N GLU A 595 7.37 4.43 13.00
CA GLU A 595 8.33 3.33 13.15
C GLU A 595 9.72 3.72 12.66
N LEU A 596 9.83 4.47 11.55
CA LEU A 596 11.10 5.00 11.05
C LEU A 596 11.73 5.98 12.04
N ALA A 597 10.95 6.95 12.53
CA ALA A 597 11.45 7.95 13.49
C ALA A 597 11.91 7.31 14.80
N LEU A 598 11.14 6.34 15.33
CA LEU A 598 11.50 5.61 16.55
C LEU A 598 12.67 4.65 16.33
N LYS A 599 12.81 4.06 15.14
CA LYS A 599 14.00 3.27 14.76
C LYS A 599 15.25 4.15 14.78
N ILE A 600 15.22 5.32 14.14
CA ILE A 600 16.34 6.27 14.18
C ILE A 600 16.65 6.68 15.62
N ALA A 601 15.64 7.08 16.40
CA ALA A 601 15.82 7.44 17.80
C ALA A 601 16.45 6.30 18.63
N SER A 602 16.05 5.06 18.37
CA SER A 602 16.65 3.89 19.04
C SER A 602 18.14 3.71 18.70
N LYS A 603 18.53 3.94 17.44
CA LYS A 603 19.92 3.83 16.96
C LYS A 603 20.78 4.98 17.50
N ILE A 604 20.25 6.20 17.54
CA ILE A 604 20.89 7.35 18.21
C ILE A 604 21.16 7.04 19.68
N ARG A 605 20.15 6.50 20.40
CA ARG A 605 20.30 6.13 21.82
C ARG A 605 21.35 5.04 22.03
N ALA A 606 21.43 4.09 21.11
CA ALA A 606 22.43 3.03 21.09
C ALA A 606 23.83 3.51 20.63
N LYS A 607 23.94 4.75 20.13
CA LYS A 607 25.15 5.29 19.47
C LYS A 607 25.61 4.46 18.27
N GLU A 608 24.65 3.87 17.57
CA GLU A 608 24.86 3.12 16.32
C GLU A 608 24.56 4.03 15.13
N ARG A 609 25.37 3.95 14.07
CA ARG A 609 25.06 4.65 12.82
C ARG A 609 23.85 4.01 12.15
N PHE A 610 22.99 4.87 11.62
CA PHE A 610 21.81 4.48 10.87
C PHE A 610 21.40 5.64 9.97
N ALA A 611 20.85 5.34 8.80
CA ALA A 611 20.36 6.36 7.89
C ALA A 611 19.03 5.95 7.24
N VAL A 612 18.16 6.92 7.00
CA VAL A 612 16.90 6.75 6.27
C VAL A 612 16.88 7.75 5.13
N TYR A 613 16.65 7.24 3.93
CA TYR A 613 16.60 7.99 2.69
C TYR A 613 15.23 7.79 2.06
N ILE A 614 14.50 8.88 1.80
CA ILE A 614 13.13 8.83 1.31
C ILE A 614 13.03 9.70 0.05
N VAL A 615 12.74 9.09 -1.09
CA VAL A 615 12.50 9.76 -2.37
C VAL A 615 11.00 9.79 -2.64
N ILE A 616 10.46 10.98 -2.81
CA ILE A 616 9.04 11.27 -3.05
C ILE A 616 8.91 12.20 -4.26
N PRO A 617 7.75 12.30 -4.92
CA PRO A 617 7.59 13.27 -5.99
C PRO A 617 7.69 14.69 -5.44
N MET A 618 8.12 15.64 -6.27
CA MET A 618 8.23 17.04 -5.87
C MET A 618 6.86 17.59 -5.40
N TRP A 619 5.80 17.19 -6.09
CA TRP A 619 4.41 17.28 -5.64
C TRP A 619 3.62 16.08 -6.18
N PRO A 620 2.51 15.68 -5.53
CA PRO A 620 1.55 14.72 -6.07
C PRO A 620 1.05 15.13 -7.45
N GLU A 621 0.87 14.18 -8.37
CA GLU A 621 0.41 14.44 -9.74
C GLU A 621 -0.88 15.28 -9.81
N GLY A 622 -0.88 16.26 -10.73
CA GLY A 622 -1.93 17.26 -10.90
C GLY A 622 -1.39 18.69 -10.78
N ASP A 623 -2.29 19.68 -10.84
CA ASP A 623 -1.92 21.09 -10.63
C ASP A 623 -1.51 21.29 -9.15
N PRO A 624 -0.26 21.72 -8.86
CA PRO A 624 0.23 21.92 -7.50
C PRO A 624 -0.54 23.00 -6.73
N LYS A 625 -1.32 23.87 -7.40
CA LYS A 625 -2.17 24.87 -6.76
C LYS A 625 -3.56 24.34 -6.39
N SER A 626 -3.93 23.15 -6.85
CA SER A 626 -5.23 22.57 -6.55
C SER A 626 -5.37 22.27 -5.06
N ALA A 627 -6.61 22.37 -4.54
CA ALA A 627 -6.87 22.14 -3.12
C ALA A 627 -6.46 20.73 -2.66
N ALA A 628 -6.63 19.72 -3.53
CA ALA A 628 -6.26 18.34 -3.21
C ALA A 628 -4.73 18.18 -3.08
N VAL A 629 -3.96 18.69 -4.05
CA VAL A 629 -2.49 18.61 -3.98
C VAL A 629 -1.94 19.41 -2.80
N GLN A 630 -2.48 20.61 -2.56
CA GLN A 630 -2.07 21.42 -1.41
C GLN A 630 -2.37 20.75 -0.07
N GLU A 631 -3.49 20.05 0.06
CA GLU A 631 -3.84 19.33 1.29
C GLU A 631 -2.95 18.10 1.50
N ILE A 632 -2.66 17.33 0.45
CA ILE A 632 -1.73 16.20 0.53
C ILE A 632 -0.33 16.66 0.95
N LEU A 633 0.17 17.76 0.36
CA LEU A 633 1.45 18.36 0.76
C LEU A 633 1.44 18.82 2.22
N TYR A 634 0.31 19.32 2.70
CA TYR A 634 0.16 19.70 4.11
C TYR A 634 0.28 18.48 5.04
N TRP A 635 -0.40 17.36 4.73
CA TRP A 635 -0.28 16.10 5.48
C TRP A 635 1.14 15.53 5.46
N GLN A 636 1.82 15.63 4.32
CA GLN A 636 3.22 15.25 4.20
C GLN A 636 4.11 16.12 5.10
N GLY A 637 3.92 17.44 5.10
CA GLY A 637 4.63 18.36 5.97
C GLY A 637 4.40 18.06 7.47
N GLN A 638 3.16 17.76 7.88
CA GLN A 638 2.86 17.35 9.26
C GLN A 638 3.57 16.04 9.64
N THR A 639 3.64 15.09 8.70
CA THR A 639 4.33 13.81 8.88
C THR A 639 5.84 14.01 9.03
N MET A 640 6.45 14.79 8.13
CA MET A 640 7.88 15.12 8.20
C MET A 640 8.23 15.85 9.50
N GLN A 641 7.42 16.85 9.90
CA GLN A 641 7.64 17.62 11.13
C GLN A 641 7.67 16.70 12.36
N MET A 642 6.67 15.81 12.48
CA MET A 642 6.61 14.82 13.55
C MET A 642 7.88 13.95 13.61
N MET A 643 8.37 13.48 12.46
CA MET A 643 9.56 12.63 12.42
C MET A 643 10.81 13.39 12.84
N TYR A 644 11.04 14.59 12.28
CA TYR A 644 12.19 15.42 12.64
C TYR A 644 12.16 15.85 14.12
N ASP A 645 10.99 16.17 14.68
CA ASP A 645 10.83 16.46 16.11
C ASP A 645 11.29 15.30 16.99
N ILE A 646 11.01 14.06 16.59
CA ILE A 646 11.43 12.86 17.34
C ILE A 646 12.95 12.68 17.27
N VAL A 647 13.52 12.80 16.07
CA VAL A 647 14.96 12.66 15.85
C VAL A 647 15.75 13.75 16.58
N ALA A 648 15.37 15.02 16.41
CA ALA A 648 16.02 16.16 17.04
C ALA A 648 15.95 16.10 18.57
N ARG A 649 14.78 15.70 19.12
CA ARG A 649 14.63 15.49 20.57
C ARG A 649 15.57 14.42 21.10
N GLU A 650 15.73 13.31 20.36
CA GLU A 650 16.64 12.25 20.79
C GLU A 650 18.11 12.72 20.73
N LEU A 651 18.53 13.38 19.65
CA LEU A 651 19.89 13.97 19.53
C LEU A 651 20.20 14.90 20.71
N LYS A 652 19.26 15.81 21.03
CA LYS A 652 19.37 16.72 22.17
C LYS A 652 19.45 15.97 23.50
N SER A 653 18.62 14.94 23.69
CA SER A 653 18.63 14.13 24.92
C SER A 653 19.93 13.35 25.14
N MET A 654 20.56 12.94 24.04
CA MET A 654 21.84 12.22 24.03
C MET A 654 23.05 13.18 23.99
N GLN A 655 22.82 14.49 24.02
CA GLN A 655 23.85 15.54 23.99
C GLN A 655 24.74 15.49 22.73
N LEU A 656 24.16 15.11 21.60
CA LEU A 656 24.82 15.06 20.28
C LEU A 656 24.55 16.35 19.50
N THR A 657 25.06 17.48 20.01
CA THR A 657 24.78 18.83 19.46
C THR A 657 25.46 19.13 18.13
N ASP A 658 26.49 18.36 17.77
CA ASP A 658 27.27 18.56 16.54
C ASP A 658 26.67 17.80 15.33
N LEU A 659 25.60 17.04 15.55
CA LEU A 659 24.89 16.28 14.52
C LEU A 659 23.56 16.93 14.20
N ASN A 660 23.20 16.94 12.92
CA ASN A 660 21.92 17.44 12.43
C ASN A 660 20.92 16.28 12.27
N PRO A 661 19.60 16.48 12.46
CA PRO A 661 18.60 15.45 12.12
C PRO A 661 18.76 14.86 10.71
N GLN A 662 19.20 15.66 9.73
CA GLN A 662 19.47 15.23 8.35
C GLN A 662 20.74 14.37 8.19
N ASP A 663 21.56 14.20 9.24
CA ASP A 663 22.60 13.16 9.25
C ASP A 663 22.00 11.74 9.42
N TYR A 664 20.69 11.63 9.68
CA TYR A 664 19.95 10.38 9.91
C TYR A 664 18.68 10.23 9.07
N LEU A 665 17.90 11.30 8.87
CA LEU A 665 16.63 11.27 8.15
C LEU A 665 16.65 12.24 6.97
N ASN A 666 16.50 11.74 5.75
CA ASN A 666 16.60 12.55 4.55
C ASN A 666 15.42 12.35 3.61
N PHE A 667 14.88 13.48 3.12
CA PHE A 667 13.86 13.52 2.09
C PHE A 667 14.41 14.16 0.82
N TYR A 668 14.09 13.55 -0.31
CA TYR A 668 14.49 13.96 -1.65
C TYR A 668 13.30 13.93 -2.60
N CYS A 669 13.43 14.62 -3.73
CA CYS A 669 12.60 14.41 -4.90
C CYS A 669 13.47 14.30 -6.14
N LEU A 670 12.86 13.96 -7.29
CA LEU A 670 13.58 13.86 -8.55
C LEU A 670 13.18 15.00 -9.48
N GLY A 671 14.14 15.51 -10.23
CA GLY A 671 13.91 16.50 -11.27
C GLY A 671 14.98 16.48 -12.33
N LYS A 672 14.63 17.03 -13.48
CA LYS A 672 15.53 17.10 -14.62
C LYS A 672 15.57 18.50 -15.20
N ARG A 673 16.75 18.87 -15.70
CA ARG A 673 16.91 19.92 -16.71
C ARG A 673 17.44 19.31 -17.99
N GLU A 674 16.86 19.67 -19.14
CA GLU A 674 17.25 19.10 -20.43
C GLU A 674 17.40 20.19 -21.49
N GLU A 675 18.52 20.19 -22.22
CA GLU A 675 18.67 21.09 -23.37
C GLU A 675 17.63 20.77 -24.44
N ILE A 676 17.07 21.81 -25.05
CA ILE A 676 16.09 21.65 -26.13
C ILE A 676 16.88 21.57 -27.45
N PRO A 677 16.74 20.49 -28.24
CA PRO A 677 17.37 20.40 -29.56
C PRO A 677 16.91 21.53 -30.50
N GLU A 678 17.80 22.02 -31.38
CA GLU A 678 17.47 23.10 -32.32
C GLU A 678 16.29 22.75 -33.24
N GLU A 679 16.18 21.48 -33.65
CA GLU A 679 15.08 20.98 -34.49
C GLU A 679 13.74 21.07 -33.76
N SER A 680 13.69 20.65 -32.48
CA SER A 680 12.51 20.77 -31.64
C SER A 680 12.09 22.22 -31.41
N MET A 681 13.06 23.15 -31.30
CA MET A 681 12.76 24.59 -31.23
C MET A 681 12.16 25.12 -32.55
N LYS A 682 12.65 24.67 -33.71
CA LYS A 682 12.13 25.09 -35.03
C LYS A 682 10.71 24.56 -35.28
N GLU A 683 10.43 23.32 -34.90
CA GLU A 683 9.10 22.70 -35.03
C GLU A 683 8.05 23.39 -34.14
N MET A 684 8.39 23.71 -32.88
CA MET A 684 7.48 24.43 -31.97
C MET A 684 7.23 25.88 -32.39
N ASN A 685 8.19 26.53 -33.05
CA ASN A 685 8.01 27.89 -33.57
C ASN A 685 7.20 27.95 -34.88
N GLN A 686 7.01 26.80 -35.56
CA GLN A 686 6.23 26.70 -36.81
C GLN A 686 4.76 26.33 -36.58
N SER A 687 4.36 25.90 -35.37
CA SER A 687 2.96 25.68 -35.06
C SER A 687 2.25 27.01 -34.79
N ASN A 688 1.19 27.29 -35.56
CA ASN A 688 0.45 28.55 -35.56
C ASN A 688 -0.03 28.97 -34.14
N GLY A 689 0.60 29.97 -33.53
CA GLY A 689 0.06 31.07 -32.69
C GLY A 689 -0.92 30.81 -31.53
N ALA A 690 -1.37 29.58 -31.27
CA ALA A 690 -2.33 29.21 -30.24
C ALA A 690 -1.76 28.23 -29.20
N ASP A 691 -0.55 27.70 -29.43
CA ASP A 691 0.09 26.72 -28.56
C ASP A 691 0.70 27.40 -27.31
N LYS A 692 0.27 26.97 -26.12
CA LYS A 692 0.77 27.49 -24.84
C LYS A 692 2.04 26.73 -24.42
N VAL A 693 3.16 27.43 -24.44
CA VAL A 693 4.44 26.95 -23.90
C VAL A 693 4.51 27.29 -22.40
N SER A 694 4.83 26.32 -21.55
CA SER A 694 4.89 26.49 -20.09
C SER A 694 6.14 27.26 -19.64
N ASP A 695 6.12 27.88 -18.46
CA ASP A 695 7.33 28.47 -17.86
C ASP A 695 8.42 27.41 -17.65
N SER A 696 8.02 26.17 -17.34
CA SER A 696 8.92 25.01 -17.26
C SER A 696 9.68 24.72 -18.57
N TYR A 697 9.07 24.99 -19.73
CA TYR A 697 9.77 24.92 -21.02
C TYR A 697 10.81 26.05 -21.16
N LYS A 698 10.48 27.28 -20.74
CA LYS A 698 11.41 28.42 -20.75
C LYS A 698 12.65 28.14 -19.91
N TYR A 699 12.48 27.59 -18.70
CA TYR A 699 13.59 27.26 -17.79
C TYR A 699 14.18 25.86 -18.01
N ARG A 700 13.62 25.12 -18.98
CA ARG A 700 14.06 23.79 -19.44
C ARG A 700 14.12 22.75 -18.33
N ARG A 701 13.11 22.73 -17.46
CA ARG A 701 13.09 21.89 -16.26
C ARG A 701 11.71 21.33 -15.96
N PHE A 702 11.65 20.16 -15.34
CA PHE A 702 10.44 19.62 -14.73
C PHE A 702 10.80 18.56 -13.70
N MET A 703 9.86 18.23 -12.81
CA MET A 703 10.04 17.08 -11.91
C MET A 703 10.04 15.77 -12.72
N ILE A 704 10.80 14.79 -12.26
CA ILE A 704 10.60 13.39 -12.63
C ILE A 704 9.61 12.85 -11.60
N TYR A 705 8.47 12.33 -12.06
CA TYR A 705 7.43 11.91 -11.14
C TYR A 705 7.77 10.56 -10.53
N VAL A 706 7.99 10.57 -9.22
CA VAL A 706 8.23 9.33 -8.44
C VAL A 706 6.88 8.66 -8.20
N HIS A 707 6.56 7.70 -9.05
CA HIS A 707 5.41 6.82 -8.86
C HIS A 707 5.81 5.49 -8.20
N ALA A 708 7.08 5.27 -7.92
CA ALA A 708 7.57 4.11 -7.17
C ALA A 708 6.76 3.80 -5.89
N LYS A 709 6.72 2.52 -5.51
CA LYS A 709 6.30 2.05 -4.18
C LYS A 709 7.22 0.91 -3.73
N GLY A 710 8.41 1.27 -3.26
CA GLY A 710 9.43 0.32 -2.85
C GLY A 710 10.15 0.68 -1.56
N MET A 711 10.76 -0.31 -0.93
CA MET A 711 11.65 -0.15 0.21
C MET A 711 12.78 -1.17 0.16
N ILE A 712 14.02 -0.71 0.33
CA ILE A 712 15.21 -1.55 0.48
C ILE A 712 15.72 -1.39 1.91
N VAL A 713 16.06 -2.51 2.54
CA VAL A 713 16.57 -2.55 3.91
C VAL A 713 17.91 -3.30 3.89
N ASP A 714 18.94 -2.62 4.39
CA ASP A 714 20.28 -3.16 4.63
C ASP A 714 20.93 -3.86 3.41
N ASP A 715 20.54 -3.50 2.18
CA ASP A 715 20.97 -4.13 0.91
C ASP A 715 20.71 -5.66 0.80
N GLU A 716 19.84 -6.22 1.65
CA GLU A 716 19.54 -7.67 1.67
C GLU A 716 18.06 -8.00 1.56
N TYR A 717 17.16 -7.07 1.87
CA TYR A 717 15.71 -7.27 1.80
C TYR A 717 15.04 -6.14 1.00
N VAL A 718 14.11 -6.49 0.12
CA VAL A 718 13.39 -5.54 -0.72
C VAL A 718 11.88 -5.78 -0.66
N ILE A 719 11.10 -4.70 -0.61
CA ILE A 719 9.66 -4.69 -0.86
C ILE A 719 9.38 -3.89 -2.13
N VAL A 720 8.60 -4.45 -3.06
CA VAL A 720 8.08 -3.75 -4.24
C VAL A 720 6.60 -4.09 -4.42
N GLY A 721 5.77 -3.10 -4.73
CA GLY A 721 4.34 -3.33 -4.93
C GLY A 721 3.59 -2.10 -5.44
N SER A 722 2.29 -2.06 -5.17
CA SER A 722 1.40 -0.95 -5.56
C SER A 722 1.06 0.00 -4.41
N ALA A 723 1.38 -0.37 -3.17
CA ALA A 723 0.94 0.33 -1.96
C ALA A 723 1.76 1.57 -1.64
N ASN A 724 1.10 2.72 -1.61
CA ASN A 724 1.71 3.96 -1.17
C ASN A 724 1.88 4.00 0.37
N ILE A 725 2.79 4.83 0.88
CA ILE A 725 2.85 5.13 2.32
C ILE A 725 1.80 6.20 2.63
N ASN A 726 0.55 5.76 2.68
CA ASN A 726 -0.60 6.55 3.08
C ASN A 726 -1.68 5.62 3.68
N GLN A 727 -2.71 6.19 4.29
CA GLN A 727 -3.78 5.40 4.88
C GLN A 727 -4.59 4.68 3.80
N ARG A 728 -4.81 5.32 2.64
CA ARG A 728 -5.49 4.72 1.48
C ARG A 728 -4.96 3.33 1.12
N SER A 729 -3.65 3.14 1.14
CA SER A 729 -3.01 1.89 0.73
C SER A 729 -2.82 0.92 1.90
N LEU A 730 -2.53 1.41 3.10
CA LEU A 730 -2.13 0.58 4.25
C LEU A 730 -3.30 0.15 5.16
N ALA A 731 -4.49 0.71 4.96
CA ALA A 731 -5.65 0.42 5.79
C ALA A 731 -6.25 -0.99 5.59
N GLY A 732 -5.97 -1.68 4.48
CA GLY A 732 -6.62 -2.94 4.08
C GLY A 732 -8.09 -2.81 3.65
N THR A 733 -8.80 -1.81 4.18
CA THR A 733 -10.23 -1.55 3.96
C THR A 733 -10.52 -0.43 2.98
N LYS A 734 -9.50 0.32 2.55
CA LYS A 734 -9.60 1.42 1.60
C LYS A 734 -9.33 0.89 0.18
N ASP A 735 -8.20 1.24 -0.43
CA ASP A 735 -7.81 0.71 -1.74
C ASP A 735 -7.28 -0.73 -1.60
N THR A 736 -7.44 -1.53 -2.66
CA THR A 736 -6.82 -2.86 -2.68
C THR A 736 -5.43 -2.80 -3.28
N GLU A 737 -4.45 -3.34 -2.57
CA GLU A 737 -3.03 -3.30 -2.96
C GLU A 737 -2.40 -4.69 -2.94
N ILE A 738 -1.26 -4.83 -3.61
CA ILE A 738 -0.42 -6.03 -3.58
C ILE A 738 1.05 -5.61 -3.53
N ALA A 739 1.87 -6.36 -2.81
CA ALA A 739 3.31 -6.19 -2.78
C ALA A 739 3.98 -7.55 -2.62
N MET A 740 5.26 -7.63 -2.98
CA MET A 740 6.14 -8.72 -2.61
C MET A 740 7.20 -8.20 -1.66
N GLY A 741 7.64 -9.06 -0.74
CA GLY A 741 8.92 -8.91 -0.05
C GLY A 741 9.83 -10.07 -0.37
N ALA A 742 11.10 -9.79 -0.63
CA ALA A 742 12.04 -10.82 -1.08
C ALA A 742 13.46 -10.56 -0.60
N TYR A 743 14.23 -11.64 -0.50
CA TYR A 743 15.66 -11.62 -0.24
C TYR A 743 16.36 -12.84 -0.85
N GLN A 744 17.67 -12.74 -1.03
CA GLN A 744 18.52 -13.87 -1.40
C GLN A 744 19.17 -14.43 -0.12
N PRO A 745 18.89 -15.68 0.30
CA PRO A 745 19.35 -16.20 1.59
C PRO A 745 20.87 -16.27 1.71
N TYR A 746 21.59 -16.40 0.59
CA TYR A 746 23.05 -16.42 0.54
C TYR A 746 23.70 -15.03 0.51
N HIS A 747 22.93 -13.96 0.28
CA HIS A 747 23.42 -12.59 0.24
C HIS A 747 22.79 -11.79 1.39
N THR A 748 23.08 -12.23 2.61
CA THR A 748 22.64 -11.56 3.85
C THR A 748 23.82 -11.22 4.74
N TRP A 749 23.66 -10.22 5.62
CA TRP A 749 24.66 -9.90 6.64
C TRP A 749 24.95 -11.08 7.56
N ALA A 750 23.92 -11.88 7.87
CA ALA A 750 24.04 -13.07 8.72
C ALA A 750 24.92 -14.16 8.08
N GLU A 751 24.74 -14.41 6.78
CA GLU A 751 25.47 -15.44 6.04
C GLU A 751 26.88 -14.96 5.65
N LYS A 752 26.98 -13.77 5.05
CA LYS A 752 28.26 -13.23 4.53
C LYS A 752 29.18 -12.68 5.61
N LYS A 753 28.63 -12.25 6.76
CA LYS A 753 29.35 -11.56 7.86
C LYS A 753 30.09 -10.29 7.41
N ARG A 754 29.65 -9.74 6.28
CA ARG A 754 30.07 -8.48 5.66
C ARG A 754 28.89 -7.95 4.87
N HIS A 755 29.02 -6.73 4.34
CA HIS A 755 28.00 -6.12 3.50
C HIS A 755 27.67 -7.04 2.30
N PRO A 756 26.42 -7.52 2.18
CA PRO A 756 26.02 -8.39 1.08
C PRO A 756 25.94 -7.60 -0.22
N ARG A 757 26.55 -8.14 -1.29
CA ARG A 757 26.51 -7.53 -2.62
C ARG A 757 25.76 -8.41 -3.61
N GLY A 758 24.54 -8.81 -3.23
CA GLY A 758 23.62 -9.55 -4.09
C GLY A 758 22.85 -8.64 -5.05
N GLN A 759 21.79 -9.18 -5.64
CA GLN A 759 20.89 -8.46 -6.55
C GLN A 759 20.19 -7.27 -5.88
N VAL A 760 19.87 -7.34 -4.58
CA VAL A 760 19.26 -6.21 -3.85
C VAL A 760 20.22 -5.02 -3.75
N TYR A 761 21.49 -5.27 -3.43
CA TYR A 761 22.56 -4.28 -3.51
C TYR A 761 22.72 -3.72 -4.93
N GLY A 762 22.78 -4.60 -5.94
CA GLY A 762 22.92 -4.18 -7.33
C GLY A 762 21.78 -3.27 -7.79
N TYR A 763 20.55 -3.62 -7.40
CA TYR A 763 19.36 -2.82 -7.66
C TYR A 763 19.43 -1.44 -7.00
N ARG A 764 19.77 -1.38 -5.70
CA ARG A 764 19.94 -0.11 -4.99
C ARG A 764 21.05 0.75 -5.60
N ALA A 765 22.19 0.16 -5.93
CA ALA A 765 23.31 0.85 -6.56
C ALA A 765 22.93 1.36 -7.96
N SER A 766 22.11 0.63 -8.72
CA SER A 766 21.61 1.05 -10.04
C SER A 766 20.66 2.24 -9.94
N LEU A 767 19.71 2.22 -8.99
CA LEU A 767 18.85 3.37 -8.69
C LEU A 767 19.68 4.59 -8.26
N TRP A 768 20.72 4.40 -7.44
CA TRP A 768 21.60 5.49 -7.05
C TRP A 768 22.47 5.99 -8.20
N ALA A 769 22.91 5.13 -9.12
CA ALA A 769 23.64 5.53 -10.30
C ALA A 769 22.79 6.42 -11.22
N GLU A 770 21.51 6.10 -11.36
CA GLU A 770 20.52 6.94 -12.04
C GLU A 770 20.33 8.28 -11.32
N HIS A 771 19.97 8.24 -10.03
CA HIS A 771 19.59 9.44 -9.28
C HIS A 771 20.77 10.38 -8.99
N LEU A 772 21.95 9.84 -8.73
CA LEU A 772 23.16 10.62 -8.43
C LEU A 772 24.02 10.86 -9.67
N GLY A 773 23.74 10.16 -10.78
CA GLY A 773 24.51 10.26 -12.03
C GLY A 773 25.96 9.77 -11.90
N MET A 774 26.29 9.04 -10.83
CA MET A 774 27.64 8.53 -10.56
C MET A 774 27.61 7.35 -9.57
N LEU A 775 28.71 6.60 -9.54
CA LEU A 775 29.03 5.66 -8.47
C LEU A 775 30.16 6.23 -7.61
N ASP A 776 30.18 5.87 -6.34
CA ASP A 776 31.22 6.29 -5.41
C ASP A 776 31.45 5.25 -4.32
N GLU A 777 32.67 5.17 -3.78
CA GLU A 777 33.02 4.18 -2.77
C GLU A 777 32.20 4.36 -1.48
N CYS A 778 31.89 5.61 -1.09
CA CYS A 778 31.11 5.84 0.13
C CYS A 778 29.67 5.34 -0.01
N PHE A 779 29.12 5.26 -1.22
CA PHE A 779 27.77 4.71 -1.48
C PHE A 779 27.69 3.21 -1.22
N ASN A 780 28.81 2.54 -1.01
CA ASN A 780 28.83 1.17 -0.52
C ASN A 780 28.47 1.06 0.96
N ASN A 781 28.46 2.15 1.73
CA ASN A 781 28.10 2.15 3.14
C ASN A 781 27.04 3.23 3.43
N PRO A 782 25.76 2.99 3.04
CA PRO A 782 24.72 4.02 3.11
C PRO A 782 24.43 4.52 4.54
N GLU A 783 24.74 3.78 5.58
CA GLU A 783 24.57 4.23 6.98
C GLU A 783 25.62 5.27 7.41
N SER A 784 26.74 5.34 6.68
CA SER A 784 27.89 6.15 7.05
C SER A 784 27.58 7.65 6.94
N LEU A 785 28.16 8.44 7.85
CA LEU A 785 27.99 9.88 7.84
C LEU A 785 28.54 10.53 6.56
N GLU A 786 29.64 9.98 6.04
CA GLU A 786 30.25 10.38 4.77
C GLU A 786 29.27 10.20 3.61
N CYS A 787 28.65 9.02 3.49
CA CYS A 787 27.68 8.75 2.44
C CYS A 787 26.47 9.69 2.52
N VAL A 788 25.88 9.84 3.71
CA VAL A 788 24.74 10.76 3.92
C VAL A 788 25.08 12.19 3.49
N ARG A 789 26.24 12.70 3.91
CA ARG A 789 26.66 14.07 3.59
C ARG A 789 26.94 14.25 2.10
N LYS A 790 27.58 13.29 1.44
CA LYS A 790 27.83 13.36 -0.01
C LYS A 790 26.55 13.32 -0.83
N VAL A 791 25.60 12.44 -0.47
CA VAL A 791 24.28 12.41 -1.11
C VAL A 791 23.54 13.74 -0.90
N ASN A 792 23.59 14.31 0.30
CA ASN A 792 22.99 15.62 0.58
C ASN A 792 23.66 16.75 -0.20
N GLU A 793 24.99 16.77 -0.28
CA GLU A 793 25.74 17.78 -1.04
C GLU A 793 25.35 17.77 -2.53
N ILE A 794 25.30 16.60 -3.15
CA ILE A 794 24.86 16.45 -4.55
C ILE A 794 23.41 16.93 -4.70
N ALA A 795 22.53 16.52 -3.80
CA ALA A 795 21.10 16.85 -3.87
C ALA A 795 20.83 18.35 -3.65
N GLU A 796 21.60 19.02 -2.79
CA GLU A 796 21.52 20.46 -2.53
C GLU A 796 22.08 21.27 -3.71
N ASP A 797 23.24 20.89 -4.25
CA ASP A 797 23.79 21.50 -5.46
C ASP A 797 22.83 21.35 -6.65
N ASN A 798 22.26 20.15 -6.83
CA ASN A 798 21.24 19.93 -7.84
C ASN A 798 19.99 20.78 -7.63
N TRP A 799 19.51 20.98 -6.41
CA TRP A 799 18.37 21.87 -6.15
C TRP A 799 18.69 23.33 -6.53
N ASN A 800 19.91 23.80 -6.20
CA ASN A 800 20.37 25.14 -6.59
C ASN A 800 20.44 25.29 -8.12
N ARG A 801 20.99 24.29 -8.81
CA ARG A 801 21.03 24.25 -10.29
C ARG A 801 19.63 24.10 -10.88
N TYR A 802 18.75 23.33 -10.26
CA TYR A 802 17.37 23.12 -10.70
C TYR A 802 16.61 24.44 -10.68
N THR A 803 16.76 25.24 -9.62
CA THR A 803 16.04 26.49 -9.40
C THR A 803 16.65 27.72 -10.10
N ALA A 804 17.91 27.64 -10.54
CA ALA A 804 18.61 28.73 -11.25
C ALA A 804 17.93 29.20 -12.54
N GLU A 805 18.00 30.50 -12.82
CA GLU A 805 17.44 31.11 -14.05
C GLU A 805 18.17 30.66 -15.31
N SER A 806 19.51 30.64 -15.28
CA SER A 806 20.34 30.14 -16.38
C SER A 806 20.31 28.61 -16.41
N PHE A 807 20.42 28.05 -17.61
CA PHE A 807 20.50 26.59 -17.79
C PHE A 807 21.83 26.04 -17.28
N THR A 808 21.75 25.01 -16.44
CA THR A 808 22.89 24.21 -16.00
C THR A 808 22.46 22.75 -15.92
N THR A 809 23.33 21.84 -16.35
CA THR A 809 23.08 20.40 -16.24
C THR A 809 23.19 19.96 -14.78
N LEU A 810 22.27 19.08 -14.38
CA LEU A 810 22.27 18.46 -13.05
C LEU A 810 23.27 17.29 -13.01
N GLN A 811 23.74 16.96 -11.81
CA GLN A 811 24.48 15.73 -11.53
C GLN A 811 23.47 14.62 -11.19
N GLY A 812 23.07 13.82 -12.18
CA GLY A 812 21.93 12.91 -12.02
C GLY A 812 20.61 13.69 -11.89
N HIS A 813 19.70 13.19 -11.06
CA HIS A 813 18.32 13.67 -10.93
C HIS A 813 17.88 13.98 -9.49
N LEU A 814 18.65 13.56 -8.49
CA LEU A 814 18.29 13.68 -7.08
C LEU A 814 18.34 15.14 -6.63
N LEU A 815 17.22 15.64 -6.10
CA LEU A 815 17.08 16.98 -5.54
C LEU A 815 16.80 16.86 -4.05
N LYS A 816 17.41 17.73 -3.24
CA LYS A 816 17.03 17.86 -1.83
C LYS A 816 15.56 18.30 -1.79
N TYR A 817 14.72 17.62 -1.01
CA TYR A 817 13.33 18.03 -0.91
C TYR A 817 13.29 19.47 -0.35
N PRO A 818 12.55 20.41 -0.97
CA PRO A 818 12.81 21.84 -0.82
C PRO A 818 12.22 22.47 0.46
N LEU A 819 12.65 21.95 1.61
CA LEU A 819 12.28 22.40 2.94
C LEU A 819 13.53 22.71 3.76
N LEU A 820 13.43 23.76 4.57
CA LEU A 820 14.40 24.05 5.62
C LEU A 820 14.12 23.12 6.81
N VAL A 821 15.16 22.49 7.34
CA VAL A 821 15.11 21.66 8.56
C VAL A 821 16.09 22.21 9.56
N ASP A 822 15.58 22.78 10.65
CA ASP A 822 16.42 23.33 11.72
C ASP A 822 16.94 22.23 12.67
N ALA A 823 17.95 22.57 13.46
CA ALA A 823 18.59 21.63 14.40
C ALA A 823 17.65 21.13 15.52
N ASP A 824 16.58 21.86 15.82
CA ASP A 824 15.54 21.45 16.78
C ASP A 824 14.42 20.61 16.14
N GLY A 825 14.50 20.39 14.82
CA GLY A 825 13.53 19.64 14.03
C GLY A 825 12.46 20.49 13.36
N SER A 826 12.40 21.81 13.56
CA SER A 826 11.39 22.65 12.91
C SER A 826 11.53 22.66 11.39
N LEU A 827 10.39 22.60 10.71
CA LEU A 827 10.29 22.72 9.26
C LEU A 827 9.86 24.13 8.85
N GLY A 828 10.52 24.64 7.82
CA GLY A 828 10.19 25.90 7.19
C GLY A 828 10.33 25.84 5.67
N SER A 829 9.83 26.87 5.00
CA SER A 829 10.13 27.10 3.58
C SER A 829 11.59 27.53 3.43
N LEU A 830 12.23 27.13 2.33
CA LEU A 830 13.53 27.68 1.97
C LEU A 830 13.42 29.20 1.71
N PRO A 831 14.47 29.99 2.02
CA PRO A 831 14.44 31.45 1.82
C PRO A 831 14.09 31.83 0.38
N ASN A 832 13.10 32.72 0.21
CA ASN A 832 12.56 33.16 -1.09
C ASN A 832 11.96 32.05 -1.97
N GLN A 833 11.67 30.87 -1.41
CA GLN A 833 11.13 29.71 -2.12
C GLN A 833 9.91 29.14 -1.38
N GLU A 834 8.85 29.93 -1.26
CA GLU A 834 7.60 29.46 -0.62
C GLU A 834 6.76 28.55 -1.52
N SER A 835 6.99 28.62 -2.84
CA SER A 835 6.23 27.89 -3.85
C SER A 835 7.15 27.14 -4.81
N PHE A 836 6.62 26.10 -5.46
CA PHE A 836 7.38 25.36 -6.47
C PHE A 836 7.77 26.24 -7.66
N PRO A 837 8.98 26.05 -8.24
CA PRO A 837 9.42 26.79 -9.40
C PRO A 837 8.45 26.62 -10.57
N ASP A 838 8.26 27.70 -11.36
CA ASP A 838 7.46 27.79 -12.60
C ASP A 838 5.94 27.63 -12.46
N LEU A 839 5.47 26.84 -11.49
CA LEU A 839 4.06 26.44 -11.40
C LEU A 839 3.29 27.15 -10.29
N GLY A 840 3.99 27.55 -9.23
CA GLY A 840 3.41 27.99 -7.97
C GLY A 840 2.92 26.82 -7.11
N GLY A 841 2.02 27.10 -6.17
CA GLY A 841 1.57 26.15 -5.15
C GLY A 841 2.58 26.07 -4.00
N LYS A 842 2.09 26.14 -2.76
CA LYS A 842 2.97 26.18 -1.58
C LYS A 842 3.63 24.83 -1.38
N ILE A 843 4.93 24.83 -1.11
CA ILE A 843 5.72 23.60 -0.88
C ILE A 843 5.25 22.89 0.40
N MET A 844 4.97 23.67 1.46
CA MET A 844 4.41 23.19 2.73
C MET A 844 2.92 22.81 2.65
N GLY A 845 2.29 23.02 1.49
CA GLY A 845 0.86 22.80 1.31
C GLY A 845 -0.03 23.74 2.12
N ALA A 846 -1.33 23.45 2.10
CA ALA A 846 -2.34 24.09 2.93
C ALA A 846 -3.53 23.14 3.16
N PRO A 847 -4.12 23.12 4.37
CA PRO A 847 -5.31 22.31 4.62
C PRO A 847 -6.51 22.84 3.81
N SER A 848 -7.40 21.94 3.38
CA SER A 848 -8.63 22.33 2.70
C SER A 848 -9.82 22.27 3.66
N PRO A 849 -10.62 23.34 3.82
CA PRO A 849 -11.82 23.28 4.65
C PRO A 849 -12.98 22.52 3.98
N THR A 850 -12.87 22.18 2.69
CA THR A 850 -13.95 21.60 1.89
C THR A 850 -13.74 20.15 1.50
N LEU A 851 -12.50 19.64 1.55
CA LEU A 851 -12.17 18.26 1.22
C LEU A 851 -12.23 17.41 2.49
N PRO A 852 -12.95 16.28 2.48
CA PRO A 852 -12.87 15.32 3.58
C PRO A 852 -11.48 14.68 3.66
N ASP A 853 -10.83 14.72 4.82
CA ASP A 853 -9.48 14.14 5.07
C ASP A 853 -9.34 12.70 4.55
N VAL A 854 -10.41 11.89 4.61
CA VAL A 854 -10.41 10.49 4.14
C VAL A 854 -10.04 10.34 2.65
N LEU A 855 -10.23 11.39 1.84
CA LEU A 855 -9.88 11.43 0.42
C LEU A 855 -8.38 11.61 0.20
N THR A 856 -7.73 12.40 1.04
CA THR A 856 -6.35 12.89 0.89
C THR A 856 -5.36 12.23 1.86
N THR A 857 -5.83 11.32 2.73
CA THR A 857 -5.04 10.58 3.73
C THR A 857 -4.72 9.12 3.40
#